data_AF-A0A1L9R632-F1
#
_entry.id   AF-A0A1L9R632-F1
#
_cell.length_a   1.000
_cell.length_b   1.000
_cell.length_c   1.000
_cell.angle_alpha   90.00
_cell.angle_beta   90.00
_cell.angle_gamma   90.00
#
_symmetry.space_group_name_H-M   'P 1'
#
loop_
_entity.id
_entity.type
_entity.pdbx_description
1 polymer ?
#
loop_
_entity_poly.entity_id
_entity_poly.type
_entity_poly.pdbx_seq_one_letter_code
_entity_poly.pdbx_strand_id
1 'polypeptide(L)'
;MPSANNDPLQHFKRIGVVGAGNMGSMMTFAFSELGLDVSVWDVSKKNVDQVIEWADNAKDVKGKVQGFYNIDEFTKSLEGQGERKVFMFSITHGHPADSVLSMIKHDLKPGDIILDGGNENYRRTERRQRECEEIGVSWIGMGVSGGYQSARHGPSLSPGGDKKAIELVMPFLELYSAKDRKTGLPCVTRVGPGGSGHFVKMVHNGIEGGMLSTTAEAWSILHNGLGLNYDEIGDIFSKWDKDGELRNNFLIQIAADICHIKRTPQGDYKGEGASKNNGWVLDDVLDKVVQDDDNTEGTPLWSLMDTAARHVSAPTLAAAHYLRVASGNREERLRVAKKLHMPSPKPIEGIKDRAAFIDNLRRAVYCSFMASFCQGLELIARASEDEGWDIDLGKCLQIWRGGCIIQSEAIADLLQPALTANIRLTNMKFVDEVARELHKHFDCLKEIVVEGTLSDQYIPAMSATLEYLKYEGGTMLPTKFMEAQMDYFGAHAYNKPDIPGEDPGQVKKDPVRIAVIGGTGLRELPGFTQVASLSISTPWGNPSSPISILHHKCSNTGKLVAVAFLSRHGLHHQIAPHEVPARANVAALRSIGVRTIIAFSAVGSLQEQIKPRDFVIPDQVIDRTKGIRPFTFFEKGVVAHVPFGDPFDERVAKVVRACGHSLEGDGVTLHDRGTIICMEGPQFSTRAESNMYRSWGGSVINMSVLPEAKLAREAEIAYQMICMSTDYDCWHESGEDVTVEMVMGNMKANSQNARRFVTAVLDTLAHEEHSDLVQAKHVEGSVKFGVSTPQEHWSPEARERLNWLFPGYFN
;
A
#
# COMPACT_ATOMS: atom_id res chain seq x y z
N MET A 1 10.76 -35.42 23.91
CA MET A 1 11.70 -35.01 24.97
C MET A 1 12.67 -34.01 24.36
N PRO A 2 12.71 -32.74 24.78
CA PRO A 2 13.73 -31.83 24.29
C PRO A 2 15.08 -32.27 24.88
N SER A 3 16.12 -32.29 24.05
CA SER A 3 17.49 -32.61 24.45
C SER A 3 17.94 -31.68 25.57
N ALA A 4 18.29 -32.25 26.72
CA ALA A 4 19.00 -31.56 27.77
C ALA A 4 20.38 -31.10 27.25
N ASN A 5 20.76 -29.86 27.57
CA ASN A 5 22.02 -29.16 27.28
C ASN A 5 22.19 -28.45 25.91
N ASN A 6 21.43 -27.39 25.66
CA ASN A 6 21.98 -26.19 25.02
C ASN A 6 21.56 -24.99 25.88
N ASP A 7 22.51 -24.23 26.39
CA ASP A 7 22.26 -22.98 27.10
C ASP A 7 21.58 -22.00 26.13
N PRO A 8 20.38 -21.45 26.41
CA PRO A 8 19.67 -20.53 25.51
C PRO A 8 20.47 -19.28 25.14
N LEU A 9 21.51 -18.95 25.92
CA LEU A 9 22.41 -17.82 25.71
C LEU A 9 23.77 -18.25 25.11
N GLN A 10 23.98 -19.52 24.76
CA GLN A 10 25.29 -20.06 24.36
C GLN A 10 25.97 -19.28 23.22
N HIS A 11 25.20 -18.71 22.30
CA HIS A 11 25.72 -17.96 21.15
C HIS A 11 26.06 -16.50 21.47
N PHE A 12 25.56 -15.97 22.60
CA PHE A 12 25.63 -14.56 22.95
C PHE A 12 26.01 -14.38 24.42
N LYS A 13 27.21 -13.84 24.69
CA LYS A 13 27.58 -13.44 26.05
C LYS A 13 27.19 -11.99 26.33
N ARG A 14 27.14 -11.15 25.29
CA ARG A 14 26.83 -9.72 25.39
C ARG A 14 25.86 -9.27 24.29
N ILE A 15 24.90 -8.43 24.66
CA ILE A 15 23.96 -7.77 23.75
C ILE A 15 24.14 -6.24 23.79
N GLY A 16 24.05 -5.59 22.63
CA GLY A 16 24.07 -4.14 22.54
C GLY A 16 22.66 -3.56 22.47
N VAL A 17 22.24 -2.76 23.44
CA VAL A 17 20.97 -2.03 23.41
C VAL A 17 21.20 -0.62 22.88
N VAL A 18 20.54 -0.31 21.75
CA VAL A 18 20.52 1.00 21.13
C VAL A 18 19.21 1.69 21.51
N GLY A 19 19.31 2.83 22.19
CA GLY A 19 18.18 3.56 22.75
C GLY A 19 17.92 3.17 24.21
N ALA A 20 18.06 4.15 25.11
CA ALA A 20 17.92 4.01 26.56
C ALA A 20 16.74 4.85 27.10
N GLY A 21 15.71 5.06 26.28
CA GLY A 21 14.40 5.51 26.76
C GLY A 21 13.69 4.42 27.58
N ASN A 22 12.48 4.70 28.09
CA ASN A 22 11.77 3.81 29.02
C ASN A 22 11.77 2.32 28.62
N MET A 23 11.50 2.00 27.34
CA MET A 23 11.51 0.61 26.84
C MET A 23 12.91 -0.01 26.85
N GLY A 24 13.91 0.69 26.29
CA GLY A 24 15.28 0.19 26.18
C GLY A 24 15.98 0.06 27.53
N SER A 25 15.68 0.95 28.48
CA SER A 25 16.10 0.80 29.88
C SER A 25 15.56 -0.51 30.46
N MET A 26 14.27 -0.80 30.29
CA MET A 26 13.64 -2.00 30.84
C MET A 26 14.14 -3.29 30.16
N MET A 27 14.40 -3.26 28.86
CA MET A 27 15.08 -4.34 28.14
C MET A 27 16.50 -4.60 28.66
N THR A 28 17.25 -3.54 28.96
CA THR A 28 18.60 -3.64 29.55
C THR A 28 18.56 -4.44 30.85
N PHE A 29 17.61 -4.13 31.74
CA PHE A 29 17.41 -4.88 32.98
C PHE A 29 17.05 -6.33 32.71
N ALA A 30 16.06 -6.58 31.84
CA ALA A 30 15.64 -7.93 31.51
C ALA A 30 16.80 -8.80 31.00
N PHE A 31 17.57 -8.30 30.03
CA PHE A 31 18.67 -9.07 29.44
C PHE A 31 19.77 -9.38 30.47
N SER A 32 20.05 -8.43 31.37
CA SER A 32 21.01 -8.67 32.44
C SER A 32 20.49 -9.63 33.52
N GLU A 33 19.21 -9.58 33.88
CA GLU A 33 18.56 -10.53 34.79
C GLU A 33 18.55 -11.97 34.23
N LEU A 34 18.52 -12.10 32.90
CA LEU A 34 18.67 -13.37 32.19
C LEU A 34 20.12 -13.88 32.17
N GLY A 35 21.11 -13.01 32.44
CA GLY A 35 22.53 -13.36 32.53
C GLY A 35 23.42 -12.85 31.39
N LEU A 36 22.89 -12.01 30.49
CA LEU A 36 23.70 -11.37 29.43
C LEU A 36 24.44 -10.15 29.99
N ASP A 37 25.69 -9.96 29.59
CA ASP A 37 26.28 -8.62 29.67
C ASP A 37 25.52 -7.70 28.70
N VAL A 38 25.32 -6.45 29.08
CA VAL A 38 24.59 -5.47 28.26
C VAL A 38 25.44 -4.23 28.06
N SER A 39 25.76 -3.94 26.81
CA SER A 39 26.26 -2.63 26.41
C SER A 39 25.08 -1.74 26.06
N VAL A 40 25.05 -0.49 26.54
CA VAL A 40 23.95 0.45 26.30
C VAL A 40 24.49 1.71 25.66
N TRP A 41 23.81 2.18 24.61
CA TRP A 41 24.10 3.45 23.96
C TRP A 41 22.81 4.21 23.63
N ASP A 42 22.83 5.53 23.80
CA ASP A 42 21.77 6.45 23.40
C ASP A 42 22.42 7.76 22.93
N VAL A 43 21.76 8.45 21.99
CA VAL A 43 22.17 9.79 21.55
C VAL A 43 22.12 10.80 22.71
N SER A 44 21.21 10.60 23.66
CA SER A 44 21.09 11.35 24.91
C SER A 44 21.95 10.71 26.00
N LYS A 45 23.05 11.37 26.35
CA LYS A 45 23.94 10.94 27.45
C LYS A 45 23.19 10.75 28.77
N LYS A 46 22.22 11.62 29.05
CA LYS A 46 21.39 11.57 30.25
C LYS A 46 20.62 10.25 30.39
N ASN A 47 20.16 9.67 29.28
CA ASN A 47 19.46 8.40 29.29
C ASN A 47 20.42 7.25 29.68
N VAL A 48 21.66 7.30 29.18
CA VAL A 48 22.71 6.34 29.54
C VAL A 48 23.04 6.47 31.03
N ASP A 49 23.29 7.70 31.52
CA ASP A 49 23.58 7.96 32.94
C ASP A 49 22.49 7.38 33.85
N GLN A 50 21.22 7.62 33.50
CA GLN A 50 20.07 7.16 34.27
C GLN A 50 19.96 5.62 34.30
N VAL A 51 20.18 4.94 33.18
CA VAL A 51 20.15 3.46 33.14
C VAL A 51 21.27 2.85 33.98
N ILE A 52 22.47 3.44 33.95
CA ILE A 52 23.59 2.97 34.77
C ILE A 52 23.33 3.20 36.25
N GLU A 53 22.83 4.38 36.63
CA GLU A 53 22.44 4.67 38.01
C GLU A 53 21.39 3.66 38.52
N TRP A 54 20.39 3.34 37.70
CA TRP A 54 19.39 2.34 38.04
C TRP A 54 19.97 0.92 38.12
N ALA A 55 20.93 0.56 37.26
CA ALA A 55 21.63 -0.72 37.28
C ALA A 55 22.51 -0.91 38.52
N ASP A 56 23.25 0.12 38.93
CA ASP A 56 24.09 0.08 40.14
C ASP A 56 23.27 -0.12 41.42
N ASN A 57 22.00 0.28 41.42
CA ASN A 57 21.08 0.15 42.54
C ASN A 57 20.18 -1.10 42.49
N ALA A 58 20.21 -1.86 41.40
CA ALA A 58 19.34 -3.02 41.21
C ALA A 58 19.95 -4.29 41.84
N LYS A 59 19.11 -5.09 42.51
CA LYS A 59 19.55 -6.27 43.29
C LYS A 59 19.60 -7.58 42.49
N ASP A 60 18.86 -7.67 41.39
CA ASP A 60 18.60 -8.92 40.66
C ASP A 60 19.36 -9.03 39.32
N VAL A 61 20.28 -8.11 39.07
CA VAL A 61 21.10 -8.02 37.85
C VAL A 61 22.20 -9.09 37.90
N LYS A 62 22.24 -10.00 36.91
CA LYS A 62 23.23 -11.10 36.87
C LYS A 62 24.41 -10.81 35.93
N GLY A 63 24.14 -10.16 34.80
CA GLY A 63 25.16 -9.73 33.83
C GLY A 63 25.66 -8.31 34.06
N LYS A 64 26.80 -7.94 33.47
CA LYS A 64 27.34 -6.58 33.63
C LYS A 64 26.62 -5.60 32.69
N VAL A 65 26.16 -4.48 33.21
CA VAL A 65 25.63 -3.37 32.40
C VAL A 65 26.73 -2.32 32.23
N GLN A 66 26.98 -1.90 30.98
CA GLN A 66 28.01 -0.90 30.65
C GLN A 66 27.46 0.15 29.68
N GLY A 67 27.57 1.42 30.06
CA GLY A 67 27.11 2.56 29.26
C GLY A 67 28.22 3.13 28.37
N PHE A 68 27.86 3.57 27.18
CA PHE A 68 28.78 4.16 26.20
C PHE A 68 28.25 5.48 25.66
N TYR A 69 29.14 6.46 25.49
CA TYR A 69 28.82 7.78 24.93
C TYR A 69 29.32 7.97 23.50
N ASN A 70 30.23 7.10 23.04
CA ASN A 70 30.72 7.03 21.68
C ASN A 70 30.21 5.73 21.05
N ILE A 71 29.64 5.83 19.85
CA ILE A 71 28.99 4.68 19.20
C ILE A 71 30.00 3.65 18.69
N ASP A 72 31.21 4.05 18.31
CA ASP A 72 32.27 3.14 17.85
C ASP A 72 32.87 2.35 19.04
N GLU A 73 32.93 2.96 20.23
CA GLU A 73 33.30 2.24 21.46
C GLU A 73 32.22 1.23 21.85
N PHE A 74 30.95 1.61 21.70
CA PHE A 74 29.80 0.73 21.92
C PHE A 74 29.83 -0.49 20.97
N THR A 75 30.00 -0.30 19.67
CA THR A 75 30.05 -1.40 18.69
C THR A 75 31.24 -2.34 18.93
N LYS A 76 32.41 -1.79 19.28
CA LYS A 76 33.62 -2.56 19.62
C LYS A 76 33.46 -3.35 20.92
N SER A 77 32.66 -2.87 21.87
CA SER A 77 32.42 -3.58 23.13
C SER A 77 31.76 -4.96 22.97
N LEU A 78 31.09 -5.20 21.83
CA LEU A 78 30.47 -6.48 21.48
C LEU A 78 31.45 -7.45 20.79
N GLU A 79 32.63 -6.97 20.38
CA GLU A 79 33.60 -7.77 19.64
C GLU A 79 34.23 -8.86 20.52
N GLY A 80 34.21 -10.10 20.02
CA GLY A 80 34.71 -11.27 20.76
C GLY A 80 33.87 -11.68 21.97
N GLN A 81 32.67 -11.10 22.16
CA GLN A 81 31.73 -11.45 23.24
C GLN A 81 30.66 -12.47 22.79
N GLY A 82 30.94 -13.27 21.77
CA GLY A 82 30.04 -14.25 21.18
C GLY A 82 30.53 -14.65 19.80
N GLU A 83 29.78 -15.52 19.12
CA GLU A 83 30.09 -15.89 17.73
C GLU A 83 29.84 -14.72 16.76
N ARG A 84 28.89 -13.83 17.10
CA ARG A 84 28.38 -12.71 16.30
C ARG A 84 28.00 -11.55 17.22
N LYS A 85 27.96 -10.32 16.70
CA LYS A 85 27.36 -9.18 17.41
C LYS A 85 25.84 -9.26 17.30
N VAL A 86 25.14 -9.03 18.41
CA VAL A 86 23.68 -8.90 18.45
C VAL A 86 23.29 -7.55 19.04
N PHE A 87 22.44 -6.84 18.31
CA PHE A 87 21.91 -5.54 18.71
C PHE A 87 20.41 -5.61 18.94
N MET A 88 19.92 -4.93 19.98
CA MET A 88 18.51 -4.64 20.21
C MET A 88 18.28 -3.15 20.02
N PHE A 89 17.52 -2.78 18.99
CA PHE A 89 17.15 -1.39 18.73
C PHE A 89 15.81 -1.10 19.41
N SER A 90 15.84 -0.20 20.39
CA SER A 90 14.66 0.33 21.08
C SER A 90 14.61 1.85 20.89
N ILE A 91 14.41 2.27 19.64
CA ILE A 91 14.41 3.67 19.21
C ILE A 91 13.12 4.02 18.47
N THR A 92 12.89 5.32 18.28
CA THR A 92 11.74 5.82 17.53
C THR A 92 11.83 5.41 16.06
N HIS A 93 10.66 5.16 15.46
CA HIS A 93 10.53 4.67 14.09
C HIS A 93 11.04 5.69 13.05
N GLY A 94 11.36 5.22 11.85
CA GLY A 94 11.79 6.08 10.75
C GLY A 94 13.30 6.41 10.77
N HIS A 95 13.63 7.69 10.56
CA HIS A 95 15.01 8.14 10.33
C HIS A 95 16.03 7.73 11.41
N PRO A 96 15.71 7.72 12.71
CA PRO A 96 16.68 7.38 13.76
C PRO A 96 17.35 6.01 13.56
N ALA A 97 16.60 4.98 13.16
CA ALA A 97 17.17 3.66 12.89
C ALA A 97 18.08 3.65 11.66
N ASP A 98 17.75 4.42 10.62
CA ASP A 98 18.60 4.58 9.44
C ASP A 98 19.91 5.31 9.79
N SER A 99 19.84 6.32 10.66
CA SER A 99 21.01 7.06 11.16
C SER A 99 21.95 6.15 11.94
N VAL A 100 21.43 5.37 12.89
CA VAL A 100 22.24 4.43 13.69
C VAL A 100 22.86 3.38 12.79
N LEU A 101 22.08 2.76 11.90
CA LEU A 101 22.61 1.77 10.95
C LEU A 101 23.78 2.34 10.16
N SER A 102 23.66 3.58 9.67
CA SER A 102 24.74 4.26 8.94
C SER A 102 26.00 4.48 9.78
N MET A 103 25.85 4.81 11.06
CA MET A 103 26.97 5.01 11.99
C MET A 103 27.72 3.70 12.23
N ILE A 104 27.00 2.61 12.51
CA ILE A 104 27.62 1.32 12.88
C ILE A 104 28.04 0.47 11.68
N LYS A 105 27.59 0.80 10.46
CA LYS A 105 27.74 -0.03 9.25
C LYS A 105 29.17 -0.52 9.01
N HIS A 106 30.16 0.33 9.27
CA HIS A 106 31.58 0.04 9.05
C HIS A 106 32.17 -1.00 10.03
N ASP A 107 31.52 -1.21 11.18
CA ASP A 107 31.93 -2.16 12.23
C ASP A 107 31.15 -3.49 12.19
N LEU A 108 30.14 -3.60 11.33
CA LEU A 108 29.33 -4.81 11.16
C LEU A 108 30.06 -5.85 10.30
N LYS A 109 29.85 -7.12 10.61
CA LYS A 109 30.44 -8.26 9.90
C LYS A 109 29.36 -9.23 9.42
N PRO A 110 29.64 -10.02 8.36
CA PRO A 110 28.73 -11.07 7.92
C PRO A 110 28.36 -12.01 9.08
N GLY A 111 27.06 -12.19 9.29
CA GLY A 111 26.50 -12.98 10.38
C GLY A 111 26.02 -12.20 11.59
N ASP A 112 26.38 -10.92 11.74
CA ASP A 112 25.85 -10.05 12.80
C ASP A 112 24.32 -9.84 12.65
N ILE A 113 23.65 -9.59 13.77
CA ILE A 113 22.19 -9.54 13.85
C ILE A 113 21.73 -8.24 14.50
N ILE A 114 20.77 -7.57 13.86
CA ILE A 114 20.05 -6.43 14.41
C ILE A 114 18.60 -6.83 14.64
N LEU A 115 18.16 -6.80 15.90
CA LEU A 115 16.77 -6.93 16.32
C LEU A 115 16.17 -5.53 16.41
N ASP A 116 15.34 -5.17 15.45
CA ASP A 116 14.60 -3.91 15.47
C ASP A 116 13.31 -4.10 16.25
N GLY A 117 13.30 -3.60 17.49
CA GLY A 117 12.16 -3.65 18.42
C GLY A 117 11.24 -2.43 18.34
N GLY A 118 11.48 -1.51 17.40
CA GLY A 118 10.69 -0.29 17.24
C GLY A 118 9.29 -0.54 16.68
N ASN A 119 8.39 0.43 16.85
CA ASN A 119 7.09 0.43 16.18
C ASN A 119 7.25 0.92 14.72
N GLU A 120 7.84 0.10 13.84
CA GLU A 120 8.22 0.51 12.49
C GLU A 120 7.20 0.11 11.41
N ASN A 121 7.12 0.90 10.33
CA ASN A 121 6.39 0.51 9.13
C ASN A 121 7.12 -0.64 8.42
N TYR A 122 6.43 -1.77 8.22
CA TYR A 122 7.03 -3.00 7.67
C TYR A 122 7.76 -2.80 6.33
N ARG A 123 7.35 -1.87 5.46
CA ARG A 123 8.05 -1.58 4.20
C ARG A 123 9.44 -0.98 4.41
N ARG A 124 9.62 -0.21 5.50
CA ARG A 124 10.96 0.29 5.90
C ARG A 124 11.83 -0.84 6.42
N THR A 125 11.25 -1.78 7.16
CA THR A 125 11.95 -3.00 7.57
C THR A 125 12.45 -3.79 6.38
N GLU A 126 11.62 -4.01 5.36
CA GLU A 126 12.03 -4.73 4.14
C GLU A 126 13.14 -4.00 3.38
N ARG A 127 13.09 -2.67 3.34
CA ARG A 127 14.19 -1.85 2.79
C ARG A 127 15.50 -2.08 3.55
N ARG A 128 15.48 -2.06 4.89
CA ARG A 128 16.66 -2.27 5.74
C ARG A 128 17.18 -3.69 5.64
N GLN A 129 16.30 -4.69 5.52
CA GLN A 129 16.66 -6.08 5.27
C GLN A 129 17.47 -6.21 3.99
N ARG A 130 17.01 -5.63 2.88
CA ARG A 130 17.77 -5.62 1.61
C ARG A 130 19.11 -4.92 1.75
N GLU A 131 19.15 -3.76 2.42
CA GLU A 131 20.41 -3.02 2.64
C GLU A 131 21.43 -3.81 3.48
N CYS A 132 20.97 -4.52 4.51
CA CYS A 132 21.83 -5.31 5.38
C CYS A 132 22.28 -6.63 4.73
N GLU A 133 21.46 -7.20 3.86
CA GLU A 133 21.79 -8.41 3.11
C GLU A 133 23.05 -8.22 2.24
N GLU A 134 23.23 -7.04 1.63
CA GLU A 134 24.40 -6.69 0.82
C GLU A 134 25.74 -6.81 1.58
N ILE A 135 25.71 -6.65 2.91
CA ILE A 135 26.89 -6.76 3.79
C ILE A 135 26.87 -8.03 4.66
N GLY A 136 25.94 -8.95 4.39
CA GLY A 136 25.80 -10.22 5.11
C GLY A 136 25.25 -10.08 6.54
N VAL A 137 24.61 -8.96 6.87
CA VAL A 137 24.01 -8.69 8.19
C VAL A 137 22.52 -9.03 8.16
N SER A 138 22.01 -9.64 9.22
CA SER A 138 20.58 -9.95 9.33
C SER A 138 19.82 -8.87 10.09
N TRP A 139 18.87 -8.21 9.42
CA TRP A 139 17.92 -7.30 10.06
C TRP A 139 16.60 -8.03 10.35
N ILE A 140 16.25 -8.20 11.63
CA ILE A 140 15.00 -8.83 12.07
C ILE A 140 14.08 -7.73 12.55
N GLY A 141 12.97 -7.50 11.83
CA GLY A 141 11.90 -6.62 12.33
C GLY A 141 11.06 -7.39 13.33
N MET A 142 11.01 -6.91 14.57
CA MET A 142 10.39 -7.63 15.67
C MET A 142 9.46 -6.70 16.44
N GLY A 143 8.16 -6.92 16.28
CA GLY A 143 7.21 -6.23 17.12
C GLY A 143 7.37 -6.59 18.60
N VAL A 144 7.37 -5.59 19.46
CA VAL A 144 7.40 -5.76 20.93
C VAL A 144 6.16 -5.13 21.54
N SER A 145 5.33 -5.90 22.24
CA SER A 145 4.10 -5.40 22.90
C SER A 145 4.17 -5.56 24.43
N GLY A 146 3.29 -4.85 25.16
CA GLY A 146 3.14 -4.95 26.62
C GLY A 146 3.58 -3.70 27.42
N GLY A 147 4.08 -2.66 26.76
CA GLY A 147 4.53 -1.42 27.40
C GLY A 147 5.83 -1.57 28.21
N TYR A 148 6.27 -0.48 28.84
CA TYR A 148 7.59 -0.43 29.50
C TYR A 148 7.72 -1.42 30.67
N GLN A 149 6.63 -1.67 31.40
CA GLN A 149 6.63 -2.64 32.50
C GLN A 149 6.84 -4.07 31.98
N SER A 150 6.14 -4.46 30.91
CA SER A 150 6.33 -5.79 30.32
C SER A 150 7.67 -5.94 29.61
N ALA A 151 8.30 -4.84 29.15
CA ALA A 151 9.64 -4.91 28.57
C ALA A 151 10.69 -5.45 29.56
N ARG A 152 10.48 -5.29 30.88
CA ARG A 152 11.32 -5.94 31.91
C ARG A 152 10.88 -7.37 32.22
N HIS A 153 9.57 -7.60 32.33
CA HIS A 153 9.00 -8.86 32.84
C HIS A 153 8.65 -9.91 31.77
N GLY A 154 8.88 -9.58 30.50
CA GLY A 154 8.62 -10.44 29.36
C GLY A 154 7.50 -9.89 28.48
N PRO A 155 7.80 -9.36 27.29
CA PRO A 155 6.81 -8.90 26.34
C PRO A 155 6.32 -10.03 25.40
N SER A 156 5.26 -9.76 24.65
CA SER A 156 4.95 -10.50 23.41
C SER A 156 5.87 -10.03 22.30
N LEU A 157 6.41 -10.98 21.53
CA LEU A 157 7.39 -10.72 20.47
C LEU A 157 6.95 -11.33 19.13
N SER A 158 7.06 -10.56 18.05
CA SER A 158 6.67 -10.99 16.70
C SER A 158 7.81 -10.79 15.69
N PRO A 159 8.91 -11.59 15.73
CA PRO A 159 10.03 -11.49 14.79
C PRO A 159 9.67 -11.95 13.37
N GLY A 160 10.07 -11.16 12.37
CA GLY A 160 10.00 -11.47 10.95
C GLY A 160 11.28 -11.10 10.20
N GLY A 161 11.61 -11.89 9.17
CA GLY A 161 12.85 -11.75 8.40
C GLY A 161 13.52 -13.08 8.07
N ASP A 162 14.85 -13.08 7.97
CA ASP A 162 15.63 -14.27 7.61
C ASP A 162 15.39 -15.41 8.61
N LYS A 163 15.06 -16.59 8.07
CA LYS A 163 14.69 -17.75 8.87
C LYS A 163 15.85 -18.23 9.75
N LYS A 164 17.07 -18.29 9.20
CA LYS A 164 18.24 -18.82 9.93
C LYS A 164 18.67 -17.89 11.06
N ALA A 165 18.64 -16.58 10.81
CA ALA A 165 18.92 -15.58 11.83
C ALA A 165 17.90 -15.63 12.97
N ILE A 166 16.61 -15.77 12.65
CA ILE A 166 15.55 -15.91 13.65
C ILE A 166 15.72 -17.20 14.46
N GLU A 167 16.01 -18.33 13.82
CA GLU A 167 16.28 -19.61 14.51
C GLU A 167 17.46 -19.49 15.50
N LEU A 168 18.48 -18.70 15.17
CA LEU A 168 19.63 -18.47 16.05
C LEU A 168 19.26 -17.66 17.31
N VAL A 169 18.42 -16.64 17.19
CA VAL A 169 18.00 -15.81 18.34
C VAL A 169 16.78 -16.36 19.09
N MET A 170 16.05 -17.31 18.51
CA MET A 170 14.79 -17.81 19.09
C MET A 170 14.94 -18.34 20.53
N PRO A 171 15.97 -19.14 20.91
CA PRO A 171 16.11 -19.61 22.29
C PRO A 171 16.20 -18.46 23.30
N PHE A 172 16.92 -17.39 22.95
CA PHE A 172 16.98 -16.17 23.76
C PHE A 172 15.63 -15.45 23.82
N LEU A 173 14.95 -15.29 22.69
CA LEU A 173 13.64 -14.62 22.64
C LEU A 173 12.55 -15.42 23.37
N GLU A 174 12.61 -16.75 23.32
CA GLU A 174 11.73 -17.64 24.09
C GLU A 174 12.01 -17.51 25.58
N LEU A 175 13.26 -17.35 26.01
CA LEU A 175 13.58 -17.09 27.41
C LEU A 175 13.08 -15.70 27.86
N TYR A 176 13.23 -14.68 27.01
CA TYR A 176 12.87 -13.30 27.30
C TYR A 176 11.36 -13.02 27.28
N SER A 177 10.63 -13.61 26.34
CA SER A 177 9.19 -13.33 26.15
C SER A 177 8.33 -13.72 27.36
N ALA A 178 7.12 -13.13 27.42
CA ALA A 178 6.06 -13.64 28.29
C ALA A 178 5.79 -15.13 28.06
N LYS A 179 5.10 -15.75 29.01
CA LYS A 179 4.60 -17.13 28.90
C LYS A 179 3.09 -17.08 29.02
N ASP A 180 2.38 -17.77 28.14
CA ASP A 180 0.94 -17.96 28.28
C ASP A 180 0.67 -18.67 29.61
N ARG A 181 -0.11 -18.04 30.50
CA ARG A 181 -0.43 -18.59 31.82
C ARG A 181 -1.13 -19.94 31.75
N LYS A 182 -1.85 -20.22 30.66
CA LYS A 182 -2.63 -21.44 30.47
C LYS A 182 -1.79 -22.61 29.93
N THR A 183 -0.98 -22.35 28.89
CA THR A 183 -0.23 -23.41 28.19
C THR A 183 1.25 -23.48 28.56
N GLY A 184 1.80 -22.44 29.19
CA GLY A 184 3.23 -22.29 29.46
C GLY A 184 4.08 -21.97 28.21
N LEU A 185 3.46 -21.87 27.04
CA LEU A 185 4.18 -21.58 25.79
C LEU A 185 4.71 -20.14 25.79
N PRO A 186 5.89 -19.89 25.19
CA PRO A 186 6.42 -18.56 25.04
C PRO A 186 5.57 -17.71 24.09
N CYS A 187 5.39 -16.45 24.44
CA CYS A 187 4.73 -15.44 23.62
C CYS A 187 5.69 -14.86 22.57
N VAL A 188 6.39 -15.74 21.86
CA VAL A 188 7.20 -15.40 20.68
C VAL A 188 7.06 -16.48 19.62
N THR A 189 7.08 -16.07 18.36
CA THR A 189 7.13 -17.00 17.24
C THR A 189 7.74 -16.34 16.01
N ARG A 190 8.35 -17.12 15.12
CA ARG A 190 8.70 -16.62 13.79
C ARG A 190 7.40 -16.38 13.02
N VAL A 191 7.12 -15.11 12.75
CA VAL A 191 5.91 -14.71 12.02
C VAL A 191 5.98 -15.10 10.55
N GLY A 192 7.10 -14.77 9.90
CA GLY A 192 7.24 -14.95 8.45
C GLY A 192 8.53 -14.32 7.92
N PRO A 193 8.71 -14.28 6.59
CA PRO A 193 9.80 -13.55 5.94
C PRO A 193 9.54 -12.03 5.93
N GLY A 194 10.50 -11.26 5.40
CA GLY A 194 10.31 -9.83 5.14
C GLY A 194 9.93 -9.00 6.37
N GLY A 195 9.06 -8.02 6.17
CA GLY A 195 8.55 -7.13 7.21
C GLY A 195 7.41 -7.70 8.07
N SER A 196 7.06 -8.98 7.91
CA SER A 196 5.88 -9.62 8.52
C SER A 196 5.77 -9.42 10.04
N GLY A 197 6.90 -9.42 10.75
CA GLY A 197 6.94 -9.24 12.20
C GLY A 197 6.42 -7.89 12.68
N HIS A 198 6.85 -6.81 12.03
CA HIS A 198 6.32 -5.47 12.28
C HIS A 198 4.92 -5.27 11.73
N PHE A 199 4.56 -5.95 10.62
CA PHE A 199 3.19 -5.91 10.12
C PHE A 199 2.20 -6.45 11.16
N VAL A 200 2.47 -7.63 11.73
CA VAL A 200 1.61 -8.22 12.79
C VAL A 200 1.51 -7.29 14.00
N LYS A 201 2.59 -6.61 14.38
CA LYS A 201 2.57 -5.62 15.47
C LYS A 201 1.78 -4.36 15.14
N MET A 202 1.89 -3.88 13.91
CA MET A 202 1.10 -2.77 13.41
C MET A 202 -0.39 -3.12 13.56
N VAL A 203 -0.82 -4.29 13.08
CA VAL A 203 -2.20 -4.74 13.18
C VAL A 203 -2.65 -4.97 14.63
N HIS A 204 -1.78 -5.53 15.49
CA HIS A 204 -2.04 -5.61 16.94
C HIS A 204 -2.40 -4.23 17.51
N ASN A 205 -1.66 -3.18 17.17
CA ASN A 205 -1.94 -1.81 17.63
C ASN A 205 -3.23 -1.23 17.02
N GLY A 206 -3.62 -1.68 15.82
CA GLY A 206 -4.94 -1.41 15.27
C GLY A 206 -6.06 -1.99 16.15
N ILE A 207 -5.96 -3.28 16.49
CA ILE A 207 -6.91 -3.98 17.39
C ILE A 207 -6.96 -3.28 18.76
N GLU A 208 -5.79 -2.92 19.31
CA GLU A 208 -5.65 -2.18 20.56
C GLU A 208 -6.46 -0.88 20.55
N GLY A 209 -6.39 -0.11 19.46
CA GLY A 209 -7.17 1.11 19.30
C GLY A 209 -8.68 0.89 19.38
N GLY A 210 -9.18 -0.15 18.70
CA GLY A 210 -10.60 -0.55 18.75
C GLY A 210 -11.06 -0.92 20.16
N MET A 211 -10.23 -1.68 20.88
CA MET A 211 -10.52 -2.08 22.26
C MET A 211 -10.46 -0.90 23.24
N LEU A 212 -9.43 -0.05 23.14
CA LEU A 212 -9.29 1.15 23.97
C LEU A 212 -10.48 2.09 23.83
N SER A 213 -10.90 2.38 22.58
CA SER A 213 -12.08 3.23 22.32
C SER A 213 -13.33 2.62 22.94
N THR A 214 -13.57 1.34 22.71
CA THR A 214 -14.75 0.64 23.26
C THR A 214 -14.78 0.69 24.80
N THR A 215 -13.64 0.49 25.47
CA THR A 215 -13.56 0.58 26.94
C THR A 215 -13.83 2.01 27.42
N ALA A 216 -13.29 3.03 26.73
CA ALA A 216 -13.54 4.43 27.05
C ALA A 216 -15.01 4.84 26.85
N GLU A 217 -15.64 4.33 25.79
CA GLU A 217 -17.07 4.50 25.52
C GLU A 217 -17.93 3.87 26.62
N ALA A 218 -17.58 2.66 27.08
CA ALA A 218 -18.25 2.01 28.20
C ALA A 218 -18.07 2.79 29.52
N TRP A 219 -16.86 3.28 29.80
CA TRP A 219 -16.61 4.13 30.96
C TRP A 219 -17.47 5.40 30.92
N SER A 220 -17.57 6.05 29.75
CA SER A 220 -18.43 7.23 29.58
C SER A 220 -19.91 6.92 29.81
N ILE A 221 -20.42 5.79 29.32
CA ILE A 221 -21.80 5.37 29.57
C ILE A 221 -22.04 5.14 31.07
N LEU A 222 -21.12 4.47 31.76
CA LEU A 222 -21.25 4.24 33.20
C LEU A 222 -21.18 5.55 34.00
N HIS A 223 -20.28 6.46 33.63
CA HIS A 223 -20.06 7.72 34.33
C HIS A 223 -21.13 8.77 33.98
N ASN A 224 -21.24 9.16 32.71
CA ASN A 224 -22.14 10.20 32.23
C ASN A 224 -23.57 9.71 32.06
N GLY A 225 -23.75 8.46 31.61
CA GLY A 225 -25.08 7.88 31.38
C GLY A 225 -25.74 7.37 32.66
N LEU A 226 -25.01 6.66 33.52
CA LEU A 226 -25.56 6.10 34.77
C LEU A 226 -25.23 6.91 36.02
N GLY A 227 -24.36 7.91 35.96
CA GLY A 227 -23.97 8.72 37.12
C GLY A 227 -23.14 7.98 38.17
N LEU A 228 -22.43 6.91 37.78
CA LEU A 228 -21.57 6.16 38.69
C LEU A 228 -20.27 6.92 39.00
N ASN A 229 -19.81 6.82 40.24
CA ASN A 229 -18.49 7.34 40.60
C ASN A 229 -17.38 6.37 40.17
N TYR A 230 -16.12 6.81 40.17
CA TYR A 230 -15.03 5.99 39.66
C TYR A 230 -14.80 4.71 40.46
N ASP A 231 -14.99 4.70 41.78
CA ASP A 231 -14.78 3.48 42.57
C ASP A 231 -15.83 2.40 42.20
N GLU A 232 -17.09 2.80 42.00
CA GLU A 232 -18.15 1.90 41.51
C GLU A 232 -17.86 1.35 40.10
N ILE A 233 -17.34 2.20 39.21
CA ILE A 233 -16.95 1.79 37.86
C ILE A 233 -15.77 0.82 37.91
N GLY A 234 -14.78 1.09 38.76
CA GLY A 234 -13.63 0.20 38.98
C GLY A 234 -14.05 -1.18 39.49
N ASP A 235 -15.05 -1.25 40.38
CA ASP A 235 -15.62 -2.52 40.87
C ASP A 235 -16.34 -3.29 39.76
N ILE A 236 -17.06 -2.59 38.86
CA ILE A 236 -17.72 -3.18 37.70
C ILE A 236 -16.67 -3.79 36.74
N PHE A 237 -15.63 -3.03 36.37
CA PHE A 237 -14.57 -3.52 35.51
C PHE A 237 -13.78 -4.65 36.16
N SER A 238 -13.52 -4.59 37.48
CA SER A 238 -12.91 -5.70 38.24
C SER A 238 -13.73 -6.98 38.13
N LYS A 239 -15.07 -6.87 38.19
CA LYS A 239 -15.97 -8.01 38.00
C LYS A 239 -15.93 -8.53 36.57
N TRP A 240 -15.87 -7.66 35.56
CA TRP A 240 -15.78 -8.04 34.15
C TRP A 240 -14.45 -8.74 33.82
N ASP A 241 -13.33 -8.31 34.40
CA ASP A 241 -12.03 -8.95 34.24
C ASP A 241 -11.92 -10.29 35.01
N LYS A 242 -12.68 -10.46 36.09
CA LYS A 242 -12.68 -11.70 36.85
C LYS A 242 -13.48 -12.81 36.19
N ASP A 243 -14.67 -12.50 35.67
CA ASP A 243 -15.68 -13.47 35.26
C ASP A 243 -16.20 -13.24 33.83
N GLY A 244 -16.63 -14.33 33.16
CA GLY A 244 -17.30 -14.27 31.86
C GLY A 244 -16.37 -14.11 30.66
N GLU A 245 -16.87 -13.46 29.61
CA GLU A 245 -16.21 -13.33 28.30
C GLU A 245 -15.22 -12.16 28.19
N LEU A 246 -15.13 -11.29 29.20
CA LEU A 246 -14.09 -10.25 29.32
C LEU A 246 -12.97 -10.63 30.31
N ARG A 247 -12.95 -11.88 30.79
CA ARG A 247 -12.01 -12.30 31.82
C ARG A 247 -10.54 -12.25 31.37
N ASN A 248 -9.66 -11.99 32.33
CA ASN A 248 -8.20 -11.93 32.14
C ASN A 248 -7.82 -11.05 30.93
N ASN A 249 -8.50 -9.90 30.81
CA ASN A 249 -8.31 -8.94 29.75
C ASN A 249 -7.51 -7.76 30.28
N PHE A 250 -6.32 -7.55 29.73
CA PHE A 250 -5.39 -6.55 30.25
C PHE A 250 -5.99 -5.12 30.23
N LEU A 251 -6.73 -4.76 29.18
CA LEU A 251 -7.33 -3.43 29.08
C LEU A 251 -8.46 -3.20 30.08
N ILE A 252 -9.27 -4.23 30.38
CA ILE A 252 -10.31 -4.13 31.41
C ILE A 252 -9.69 -4.09 32.81
N GLN A 253 -8.64 -4.89 33.03
CA GLN A 253 -7.88 -4.89 34.29
C GLN A 253 -7.31 -3.50 34.59
N ILE A 254 -6.57 -2.89 33.66
CA ILE A 254 -6.01 -1.55 33.90
C ILE A 254 -7.09 -0.48 33.98
N ALA A 255 -8.23 -0.64 33.29
CA ALA A 255 -9.35 0.30 33.40
C ALA A 255 -9.95 0.27 34.82
N ALA A 256 -10.04 -0.91 35.44
CA ALA A 256 -10.43 -1.05 36.84
C ALA A 256 -9.44 -0.34 37.76
N ASP A 257 -8.15 -0.67 37.62
CA ASP A 257 -7.08 -0.09 38.45
C ASP A 257 -7.07 1.44 38.36
N ILE A 258 -7.12 2.00 37.14
CA ILE A 258 -7.13 3.46 36.88
C ILE A 258 -8.28 4.15 37.60
N CYS A 259 -9.47 3.55 37.61
CA CYS A 259 -10.64 4.11 38.28
C CYS A 259 -10.46 4.19 39.81
N HIS A 260 -9.63 3.34 40.41
CA HIS A 260 -9.32 3.34 41.84
C HIS A 260 -8.12 4.21 42.22
N ILE A 261 -7.34 4.75 41.26
CA ILE A 261 -6.15 5.54 41.56
C ILE A 261 -6.52 6.91 42.16
N LYS A 262 -6.21 7.07 43.44
CA LYS A 262 -6.34 8.34 44.16
C LYS A 262 -5.10 9.22 43.95
N ARG A 263 -5.30 10.54 43.99
CA ARG A 263 -4.21 11.51 44.05
C ARG A 263 -3.41 11.34 45.34
N THR A 264 -2.12 11.63 45.26
CA THR A 264 -1.22 11.64 46.43
C THR A 264 -0.48 12.97 46.52
N PRO A 265 0.07 13.38 47.67
CA PRO A 265 0.81 14.64 47.75
C PRO A 265 2.07 14.69 46.86
N GLN A 266 2.65 13.53 46.56
CA GLN A 266 3.86 13.39 45.75
C GLN A 266 3.57 13.13 44.27
N GLY A 267 2.39 12.58 43.95
CA GLY A 267 2.09 12.05 42.62
C GLY A 267 2.90 10.78 42.31
N ASP A 268 3.00 10.46 41.03
CA ASP A 268 3.89 9.43 40.52
C ASP A 268 5.36 9.89 40.48
N TYR A 269 6.24 9.13 39.85
CA TYR A 269 7.67 9.44 39.74
C TYR A 269 7.99 10.71 38.93
N LYS A 270 7.02 11.25 38.18
CA LYS A 270 7.10 12.54 37.46
C LYS A 270 6.28 13.64 38.14
N GLY A 271 5.60 13.33 39.24
CA GLY A 271 4.69 14.24 39.94
C GLY A 271 3.30 14.32 39.31
N GLU A 272 2.95 13.44 38.37
CA GLU A 272 1.59 13.35 37.83
C GLU A 272 0.64 12.83 38.93
N GLY A 273 -0.54 13.43 39.05
CA GLY A 273 -1.47 13.13 40.16
C GLY A 273 -1.05 13.71 41.52
N ALA A 274 -0.01 14.57 41.57
CA ALA A 274 0.39 15.27 42.78
C ALA A 274 -0.65 16.31 43.20
N SER A 275 -1.32 16.10 44.33
CA SER A 275 -2.31 17.04 44.86
C SER A 275 -2.39 16.98 46.38
N LYS A 276 -2.62 18.14 47.00
CA LYS A 276 -2.97 18.24 48.43
C LYS A 276 -4.46 18.01 48.69
N ASN A 277 -5.28 17.98 47.64
CA ASN A 277 -6.70 17.74 47.73
C ASN A 277 -7.00 16.26 47.48
N ASN A 278 -7.99 15.72 48.20
CA ASN A 278 -8.52 14.39 47.92
C ASN A 278 -9.19 14.38 46.54
N GLY A 279 -9.10 13.26 45.83
CA GLY A 279 -9.67 13.08 44.49
C GLY A 279 -8.98 11.95 43.74
N TRP A 280 -9.29 11.79 42.45
CA TRP A 280 -8.73 10.74 41.61
C TRP A 280 -7.76 11.32 40.59
N VAL A 281 -6.78 10.51 40.19
CA VAL A 281 -5.82 10.93 39.16
C VAL A 281 -6.52 11.17 37.83
N LEU A 282 -7.60 10.43 37.53
CA LEU A 282 -8.37 10.58 36.30
C LEU A 282 -8.93 12.01 36.10
N ASP A 283 -9.22 12.73 37.18
CA ASP A 283 -9.68 14.12 37.12
C ASP A 283 -8.60 15.10 36.60
N ASP A 284 -7.31 14.71 36.62
CA ASP A 284 -6.20 15.48 36.06
C ASP A 284 -5.91 15.14 34.58
N VAL A 285 -6.51 14.06 34.05
CA VAL A 285 -6.24 13.58 32.70
C VAL A 285 -7.06 14.37 31.69
N LEU A 286 -6.36 15.03 30.77
CA LEU A 286 -7.01 15.76 29.69
C LEU A 286 -7.51 14.81 28.60
N ASP A 287 -8.66 15.12 28.00
CA ASP A 287 -9.25 14.42 26.85
C ASP A 287 -8.49 14.68 25.53
N LYS A 288 -7.16 14.48 25.56
CA LYS A 288 -6.23 14.74 24.47
C LYS A 288 -5.25 13.58 24.34
N VAL A 289 -5.39 12.77 23.29
CA VAL A 289 -4.42 11.72 22.99
C VAL A 289 -3.15 12.36 22.42
N VAL A 290 -2.11 12.40 23.25
CA VAL A 290 -0.87 13.15 22.98
C VAL A 290 -0.13 12.65 21.75
N GLN A 291 -0.06 11.33 21.54
CA GLN A 291 0.73 10.78 20.45
C GLN A 291 0.15 11.06 19.04
N ASP A 292 -1.13 11.44 18.95
CA ASP A 292 -1.73 11.90 17.70
C ASP A 292 -1.60 13.41 17.50
N ASP A 293 -1.43 14.18 18.58
CA ASP A 293 -1.23 15.63 18.51
C ASP A 293 0.15 15.98 17.91
N ASP A 294 1.18 15.20 18.24
CA ASP A 294 2.54 15.38 17.74
C ASP A 294 2.90 14.45 16.56
N ASN A 295 1.95 13.63 16.10
CA ASN A 295 2.10 12.63 15.04
C ASN A 295 3.24 11.61 15.28
N THR A 296 3.51 11.27 16.54
CA THR A 296 4.61 10.35 16.90
C THR A 296 4.22 8.87 16.89
N GLU A 297 2.92 8.53 16.84
CA GLU A 297 2.45 7.14 16.73
C GLU A 297 1.85 6.84 15.35
N GLY A 298 2.61 6.12 14.51
CA GLY A 298 2.16 5.79 13.15
C GLY A 298 1.37 4.47 13.03
N THR A 299 1.49 3.56 13.99
CA THR A 299 1.01 2.18 13.82
C THR A 299 -0.50 2.01 13.64
N PRO A 300 -1.39 2.73 14.37
CA PRO A 300 -2.83 2.62 14.12
C PRO A 300 -3.21 3.21 12.75
N LEU A 301 -2.61 4.35 12.37
CA LEU A 301 -2.84 4.98 11.07
C LEU A 301 -2.42 4.05 9.92
N TRP A 302 -1.23 3.45 9.99
CA TRP A 302 -0.75 2.52 8.96
C TRP A 302 -1.65 1.29 8.84
N SER A 303 -2.16 0.75 9.95
CA SER A 303 -3.15 -0.33 9.93
C SER A 303 -4.36 0.05 9.09
N LEU A 304 -4.94 1.24 9.32
CA LEU A 304 -6.10 1.69 8.56
C LEU A 304 -5.81 1.91 7.08
N MET A 305 -4.65 2.48 6.75
CA MET A 305 -4.22 2.61 5.37
C MET A 305 -4.15 1.24 4.67
N ASP A 306 -3.58 0.22 5.35
CA ASP A 306 -3.51 -1.15 4.82
C ASP A 306 -4.89 -1.80 4.71
N THR A 307 -5.84 -1.55 5.64
CA THR A 307 -7.22 -2.07 5.51
C THR A 307 -7.90 -1.58 4.22
N ALA A 308 -7.79 -0.28 3.94
CA ALA A 308 -8.35 0.31 2.74
C ALA A 308 -7.63 -0.18 1.47
N ALA A 309 -6.30 -0.18 1.48
CA ALA A 309 -5.49 -0.61 0.33
C ALA A 309 -5.71 -2.09 -0.05
N ARG A 310 -5.98 -2.95 0.95
CA ARG A 310 -6.16 -4.39 0.77
C ARG A 310 -7.62 -4.82 0.69
N HIS A 311 -8.55 -3.86 0.64
CA HIS A 311 -9.99 -4.10 0.61
C HIS A 311 -10.48 -5.01 1.76
N VAL A 312 -10.06 -4.69 2.99
CA VAL A 312 -10.53 -5.32 4.22
C VAL A 312 -11.38 -4.31 4.99
N SER A 313 -12.63 -4.65 5.29
CA SER A 313 -13.54 -3.74 5.99
C SER A 313 -13.24 -3.72 7.49
N ALA A 314 -12.75 -2.60 8.02
CA ALA A 314 -12.36 -2.44 9.42
C ALA A 314 -12.92 -1.17 10.10
N PRO A 315 -14.24 -0.95 10.09
CA PRO A 315 -14.85 0.30 10.57
C PRO A 315 -14.71 0.49 12.08
N THR A 316 -14.64 -0.58 12.88
CA THR A 316 -14.47 -0.49 14.34
C THR A 316 -13.11 0.14 14.65
N LEU A 317 -12.07 -0.33 13.97
CA LEU A 317 -10.72 0.22 14.12
C LEU A 317 -10.65 1.67 13.58
N ALA A 318 -11.31 1.93 12.44
CA ALA A 318 -11.31 3.25 11.82
C ALA A 318 -12.01 4.30 12.68
N ALA A 319 -13.20 3.98 13.21
CA ALA A 319 -13.98 4.89 14.06
C ALA A 319 -13.24 5.21 15.36
N ALA A 320 -12.61 4.19 15.97
CA ALA A 320 -11.75 4.37 17.15
C ALA A 320 -10.58 5.33 16.89
N HIS A 321 -9.90 5.18 15.75
CA HIS A 321 -8.79 6.08 15.40
C HIS A 321 -9.26 7.51 15.12
N TYR A 322 -10.37 7.71 14.41
CA TYR A 322 -10.88 9.06 14.16
C TYR A 322 -11.35 9.77 15.43
N LEU A 323 -11.88 9.04 16.42
CA LEU A 323 -12.13 9.59 17.75
C LEU A 323 -10.82 10.07 18.41
N ARG A 324 -9.75 9.27 18.28
CA ARG A 324 -8.40 9.58 18.76
C ARG A 324 -7.85 10.87 18.15
N VAL A 325 -7.94 10.99 16.82
CA VAL A 325 -7.54 12.20 16.07
C VAL A 325 -8.35 13.41 16.51
N ALA A 326 -9.67 13.30 16.65
CA ALA A 326 -10.52 14.38 17.14
C ALA A 326 -10.17 14.78 18.59
N SER A 327 -9.79 13.83 19.43
CA SER A 327 -9.27 14.08 20.77
C SER A 327 -7.93 14.84 20.74
N GLY A 328 -6.98 14.40 19.90
CA GLY A 328 -5.69 15.07 19.69
C GLY A 328 -5.85 16.53 19.22
N ASN A 329 -6.74 16.77 18.24
CA ASN A 329 -7.09 18.10 17.70
C ASN A 329 -7.97 18.94 18.65
N ARG A 330 -7.70 18.87 19.96
CA ARG A 330 -8.53 19.44 21.01
C ARG A 330 -8.77 20.95 20.86
N GLU A 331 -7.75 21.72 20.51
CA GLU A 331 -7.89 23.18 20.38
C GLU A 331 -8.95 23.54 19.34
N GLU A 332 -8.88 22.91 18.16
CA GLU A 332 -9.86 23.08 17.10
C GLU A 332 -11.25 22.61 17.56
N ARG A 333 -11.34 21.42 18.16
CA ARG A 333 -12.59 20.87 18.67
C ARG A 333 -13.28 21.79 19.68
N LEU A 334 -12.53 22.43 20.59
CA LEU A 334 -13.09 23.42 21.53
C LEU A 334 -13.57 24.70 20.84
N ARG A 335 -12.91 25.14 19.77
CA ARG A 335 -13.38 26.27 18.97
C ARG A 335 -14.66 25.93 18.20
N VAL A 336 -14.75 24.71 17.65
CA VAL A 336 -15.95 24.19 16.98
C VAL A 336 -17.11 24.05 17.97
N ALA A 337 -16.88 23.51 19.16
CA ALA A 337 -17.93 23.32 20.18
C ALA A 337 -18.65 24.63 20.54
N LYS A 338 -17.91 25.75 20.61
CA LYS A 338 -18.47 27.10 20.85
C LYS A 338 -19.34 27.62 19.69
N LYS A 339 -19.27 27.02 18.51
CA LYS A 339 -20.04 27.41 17.32
C LYS A 339 -21.21 26.46 17.08
N LEU A 340 -20.98 25.16 17.23
CA LEU A 340 -21.94 24.13 16.88
C LEU A 340 -23.00 23.93 17.96
N HIS A 341 -22.66 24.19 19.24
CA HIS A 341 -23.58 24.05 20.38
C HIS A 341 -24.31 22.69 20.42
N MET A 342 -23.60 21.61 20.09
CA MET A 342 -24.16 20.25 20.17
C MET A 342 -24.56 19.92 21.61
N PRO A 343 -25.63 19.12 21.80
CA PRO A 343 -25.94 18.54 23.11
C PRO A 343 -24.74 17.76 23.67
N SER A 344 -24.51 17.90 24.97
CA SER A 344 -23.57 17.04 25.69
C SER A 344 -24.25 15.73 26.08
N PRO A 345 -23.48 14.65 26.34
CA PRO A 345 -24.00 13.40 26.88
C PRO A 345 -24.89 13.63 28.11
N LYS A 346 -26.05 12.98 28.13
CA LYS A 346 -27.07 13.09 29.19
C LYS A 346 -27.19 11.78 29.97
N PRO A 347 -27.75 11.83 31.19
CA PRO A 347 -28.17 10.63 31.89
C PRO A 347 -29.15 9.81 31.05
N ILE A 348 -29.02 8.49 31.08
CA ILE A 348 -29.93 7.58 30.37
C ILE A 348 -31.19 7.42 31.23
N GLU A 349 -32.32 7.88 30.72
CA GLU A 349 -33.60 7.83 31.42
C GLU A 349 -34.34 6.50 31.20
N GLY A 350 -35.23 6.12 32.12
CA GLY A 350 -36.12 4.98 31.91
C GLY A 350 -35.51 3.59 32.12
N ILE A 351 -34.27 3.48 32.61
CA ILE A 351 -33.64 2.20 32.95
C ILE A 351 -34.39 1.53 34.11
N LYS A 352 -35.13 0.45 33.82
CA LYS A 352 -35.89 -0.32 34.82
C LYS A 352 -35.01 -1.24 35.66
N ASP A 353 -34.01 -1.85 35.04
CA ASP A 353 -33.05 -2.75 35.68
C ASP A 353 -31.63 -2.32 35.31
N ARG A 354 -30.97 -1.63 36.25
CA ARG A 354 -29.60 -1.12 36.08
C ARG A 354 -28.59 -2.25 35.96
N ALA A 355 -28.80 -3.37 36.67
CA ALA A 355 -27.88 -4.49 36.61
C ALA A 355 -27.94 -5.19 35.25
N ALA A 356 -29.14 -5.37 34.70
CA ALA A 356 -29.32 -5.89 33.34
C ALA A 356 -28.70 -4.96 32.29
N PHE A 357 -28.87 -3.64 32.41
CA PHE A 357 -28.25 -2.67 31.50
C PHE A 357 -26.72 -2.75 31.52
N ILE A 358 -26.12 -2.85 32.71
CA ILE A 358 -24.67 -3.01 32.86
C ILE A 358 -24.19 -4.35 32.26
N ASP A 359 -24.98 -5.43 32.37
CA ASP A 359 -24.66 -6.70 31.70
C ASP A 359 -24.75 -6.59 30.17
N ASN A 360 -25.74 -5.88 29.64
CA ASN A 360 -25.84 -5.61 28.20
C ASN A 360 -24.67 -4.76 27.70
N LEU A 361 -24.22 -3.78 28.48
CA LEU A 361 -23.03 -3.00 28.16
C LEU A 361 -21.77 -3.88 28.13
N ARG A 362 -21.59 -4.76 29.12
CA ARG A 362 -20.49 -5.73 29.16
C ARG A 362 -20.44 -6.59 27.89
N ARG A 363 -21.59 -7.08 27.45
CA ARG A 363 -21.75 -7.88 26.22
C ARG A 363 -21.48 -7.08 24.96
N ALA A 364 -21.90 -5.81 24.91
CA ALA A 364 -21.62 -4.90 23.80
C ALA A 364 -20.10 -4.61 23.68
N VAL A 365 -19.42 -4.44 24.81
CA VAL A 365 -17.94 -4.29 24.87
C VAL A 365 -17.27 -5.55 24.33
N TYR A 366 -17.66 -6.73 24.81
CA TYR A 366 -17.12 -8.00 24.30
C TYR A 366 -17.33 -8.16 22.79
N CYS A 367 -18.54 -7.87 22.29
CA CYS A 367 -18.85 -7.95 20.87
C CYS A 367 -17.94 -7.05 20.03
N SER A 368 -17.64 -5.84 20.52
CA SER A 368 -16.77 -4.87 19.84
C SER A 368 -15.29 -5.28 19.90
N PHE A 369 -14.85 -5.90 20.98
CA PHE A 369 -13.51 -6.51 21.06
C PHE A 369 -13.40 -7.66 20.05
N MET A 370 -14.38 -8.58 20.00
CA MET A 370 -14.39 -9.69 19.05
C MET A 370 -14.36 -9.19 17.60
N ALA A 371 -15.14 -8.15 17.28
CA ALA A 371 -15.13 -7.53 15.95
C ALA A 371 -13.76 -6.92 15.62
N SER A 372 -13.10 -6.27 16.58
CA SER A 372 -11.75 -5.72 16.40
C SER A 372 -10.74 -6.82 16.09
N PHE A 373 -10.78 -7.95 16.81
CA PHE A 373 -9.97 -9.13 16.52
C PHE A 373 -10.25 -9.72 15.12
N CYS A 374 -11.52 -9.83 14.72
CA CYS A 374 -11.87 -10.31 13.39
C CYS A 374 -11.27 -9.42 12.30
N GLN A 375 -11.50 -8.10 12.38
CA GLN A 375 -11.01 -7.12 11.40
C GLN A 375 -9.47 -7.13 11.31
N GLY A 376 -8.77 -7.24 12.43
CA GLY A 376 -7.31 -7.33 12.45
C GLY A 376 -6.77 -8.66 11.89
N LEU A 377 -7.31 -9.80 12.31
CA LEU A 377 -6.86 -11.10 11.81
C LEU A 377 -7.13 -11.27 10.31
N GLU A 378 -8.23 -10.71 9.81
CA GLU A 378 -8.56 -10.67 8.38
C GLU A 378 -7.56 -9.84 7.57
N LEU A 379 -7.10 -8.73 8.15
CA LEU A 379 -6.04 -7.93 7.55
C LEU A 379 -4.72 -8.71 7.47
N ILE A 380 -4.34 -9.43 8.53
CA ILE A 380 -3.14 -10.28 8.53
C ILE A 380 -3.28 -11.41 7.50
N ALA A 381 -4.45 -12.05 7.42
CA ALA A 381 -4.71 -13.08 6.43
C ALA A 381 -4.52 -12.55 5.01
N ARG A 382 -5.16 -11.43 4.65
CA ARG A 382 -5.04 -10.83 3.32
C ARG A 382 -3.61 -10.40 3.01
N ALA A 383 -2.93 -9.75 3.96
CA ALA A 383 -1.54 -9.35 3.76
C ALA A 383 -0.60 -10.55 3.58
N SER A 384 -0.82 -11.63 4.31
CA SER A 384 -0.04 -12.86 4.14
C SER A 384 -0.18 -13.45 2.72
N GLU A 385 -1.36 -13.34 2.11
CA GLU A 385 -1.59 -13.77 0.73
C GLU A 385 -0.90 -12.86 -0.27
N ASP A 386 -1.11 -11.55 -0.14
CA ASP A 386 -0.59 -10.53 -1.06
C ASP A 386 0.95 -10.51 -1.08
N GLU A 387 1.58 -10.70 0.08
CA GLU A 387 3.04 -10.64 0.25
C GLU A 387 3.73 -12.01 0.20
N GLY A 388 2.96 -13.11 0.16
CA GLY A 388 3.49 -14.47 0.18
C GLY A 388 4.24 -14.83 1.48
N TRP A 389 3.78 -14.33 2.62
CA TRP A 389 4.46 -14.51 3.90
C TRP A 389 4.17 -15.83 4.62
N ASP A 390 3.07 -16.50 4.27
CA ASP A 390 2.63 -17.75 4.91
C ASP A 390 2.52 -17.63 6.45
N ILE A 391 1.88 -16.55 6.91
CA ILE A 391 1.68 -16.27 8.34
C ILE A 391 0.66 -17.26 8.92
N ASP A 392 1.05 -17.88 10.02
CA ASP A 392 0.19 -18.74 10.85
C ASP A 392 -0.60 -17.88 11.85
N LEU A 393 -1.88 -17.64 11.57
CA LEU A 393 -2.78 -16.86 12.42
C LEU A 393 -2.95 -17.47 13.81
N GLY A 394 -2.89 -18.80 13.93
CA GLY A 394 -2.95 -19.49 15.21
C GLY A 394 -1.75 -19.16 16.10
N LYS A 395 -0.56 -19.03 15.51
CA LYS A 395 0.64 -18.57 16.23
C LYS A 395 0.62 -17.08 16.55
N CYS A 396 0.05 -16.23 15.68
CA CYS A 396 -0.20 -14.83 16.02
C CYS A 396 -1.09 -14.71 17.26
N LEU A 397 -2.18 -15.48 17.31
CA LEU A 397 -3.05 -15.49 18.47
C LEU A 397 -2.35 -16.06 19.73
N GLN A 398 -1.53 -17.11 19.58
CA GLN A 398 -0.74 -17.68 20.68
C GLN A 398 0.14 -16.62 21.35
N ILE A 399 0.88 -15.81 20.57
CA ILE A 399 1.77 -14.79 21.15
C ILE A 399 1.00 -13.65 21.81
N TRP A 400 -0.26 -13.42 21.44
CA TRP A 400 -1.12 -12.41 22.07
C TRP A 400 -1.80 -12.90 23.36
N ARG A 401 -1.59 -14.14 23.80
CA ARG A 401 -2.16 -14.67 25.05
C ARG A 401 -1.49 -14.13 26.32
N GLY A 402 -0.34 -13.46 26.20
CA GLY A 402 0.40 -12.93 27.33
C GLY A 402 1.41 -11.86 26.94
N GLY A 403 1.66 -10.90 27.83
CA GLY A 403 2.70 -9.88 27.64
C GLY A 403 2.39 -8.87 26.53
N CYS A 404 1.14 -8.77 26.09
CA CYS A 404 0.69 -7.79 25.10
C CYS A 404 -0.53 -7.02 25.62
N ILE A 405 -0.83 -5.87 25.03
CA ILE A 405 -1.93 -5.00 25.49
C ILE A 405 -3.30 -5.60 25.15
N ILE A 406 -3.44 -6.23 23.98
CA ILE A 406 -4.73 -6.79 23.53
C ILE A 406 -5.06 -8.15 24.15
N GLN A 407 -4.29 -8.60 25.14
CA GLN A 407 -4.48 -9.90 25.79
C GLN A 407 -5.94 -10.08 26.22
N SER A 408 -6.59 -11.13 25.69
CA SER A 408 -7.96 -11.50 26.03
C SER A 408 -8.12 -13.02 25.99
N GLU A 409 -8.25 -13.65 27.16
CA GLU A 409 -8.28 -15.11 27.27
C GLU A 409 -9.50 -15.72 26.56
N ALA A 410 -10.69 -15.17 26.79
CA ALA A 410 -11.92 -15.72 26.23
C ALA A 410 -11.96 -15.66 24.71
N ILE A 411 -11.51 -14.54 24.12
CA ILE A 411 -11.43 -14.35 22.67
C ILE A 411 -10.39 -15.32 22.08
N ALA A 412 -9.21 -15.41 22.71
CA ALA A 412 -8.17 -16.31 22.26
C ALA A 412 -8.61 -17.77 22.34
N ASP A 413 -9.28 -18.19 23.42
CA ASP A 413 -9.83 -19.54 23.58
C ASP A 413 -10.88 -19.88 22.52
N LEU A 414 -11.69 -18.90 22.09
CA LEU A 414 -12.69 -19.10 21.05
C LEU A 414 -12.06 -19.27 19.65
N LEU A 415 -11.06 -18.44 19.32
CA LEU A 415 -10.48 -18.39 17.98
C LEU A 415 -9.41 -19.47 17.74
N GLN A 416 -8.64 -19.84 18.76
CA GLN A 416 -7.48 -20.74 18.64
C GLN A 416 -7.80 -22.08 17.95
N PRO A 417 -8.91 -22.79 18.26
CA PRO A 417 -9.20 -24.08 17.63
C PRO A 417 -9.38 -23.96 16.11
N ALA A 418 -10.08 -22.93 15.65
CA ALA A 418 -10.31 -22.72 14.22
C ALA A 418 -9.04 -22.24 13.48
N LEU A 419 -8.24 -21.38 14.12
CA LEU A 419 -7.00 -20.86 13.53
C LEU A 419 -5.85 -21.89 13.48
N THR A 420 -5.96 -22.99 14.22
CA THR A 420 -4.98 -24.08 14.23
C THR A 420 -5.45 -25.30 13.44
N ALA A 421 -6.72 -25.34 13.03
CA ALA A 421 -7.16 -26.23 11.99
C ALA A 421 -6.48 -25.77 10.70
N ASN A 422 -5.80 -26.68 10.00
CA ASN A 422 -5.00 -26.41 8.79
C ASN A 422 -5.90 -25.98 7.59
N ILE A 423 -6.59 -24.85 7.74
CA ILE A 423 -7.61 -24.29 6.87
C ILE A 423 -7.22 -22.85 6.60
N ARG A 424 -7.22 -22.47 5.33
CA ARG A 424 -6.96 -21.09 4.92
C ARG A 424 -8.20 -20.25 5.20
N LEU A 425 -8.11 -19.37 6.19
CA LEU A 425 -9.19 -18.47 6.61
C LEU A 425 -8.88 -17.04 6.15
N THR A 426 -9.72 -16.52 5.26
CA THR A 426 -9.67 -15.12 4.82
C THR A 426 -10.68 -14.23 5.54
N ASN A 427 -11.65 -14.84 6.23
CA ASN A 427 -12.68 -14.16 7.01
C ASN A 427 -12.97 -14.96 8.28
N MET A 428 -12.82 -14.34 9.46
CA MET A 428 -12.98 -15.04 10.75
C MET A 428 -14.45 -15.41 11.00
N LYS A 429 -15.38 -14.71 10.35
CA LYS A 429 -16.83 -14.95 10.47
C LYS A 429 -17.28 -16.21 9.72
N PHE A 430 -16.39 -16.86 8.95
CA PHE A 430 -16.64 -18.20 8.40
C PHE A 430 -16.54 -19.31 9.44
N VAL A 431 -16.00 -19.00 10.63
CA VAL A 431 -15.97 -19.93 11.76
C VAL A 431 -17.32 -19.87 12.48
N ASP A 432 -18.04 -20.99 12.53
CA ASP A 432 -19.39 -21.09 13.09
C ASP A 432 -19.48 -20.59 14.53
N GLU A 433 -18.47 -20.87 15.36
CA GLU A 433 -18.40 -20.40 16.74
C GLU A 433 -18.28 -18.87 16.83
N VAL A 434 -17.50 -18.26 15.95
CA VAL A 434 -17.33 -16.80 15.89
C VAL A 434 -18.63 -16.14 15.44
N ALA A 435 -19.24 -16.64 14.37
CA ALA A 435 -20.52 -16.14 13.87
C ALA A 435 -21.61 -16.25 14.95
N ARG A 436 -21.66 -17.36 15.69
CA ARG A 436 -22.62 -17.58 16.78
C ARG A 436 -22.41 -16.62 17.93
N GLU A 437 -21.17 -16.39 18.37
CA GLU A 437 -20.88 -15.45 19.46
C GLU A 437 -21.16 -14.00 19.07
N LEU A 438 -20.86 -13.58 17.83
CA LEU A 438 -21.24 -12.25 17.34
C LEU A 438 -22.77 -12.08 17.28
N HIS A 439 -23.48 -13.08 16.76
CA HIS A 439 -24.95 -13.05 16.68
C HIS A 439 -25.61 -12.99 18.07
N LYS A 440 -25.12 -13.79 19.02
CA LYS A 440 -25.62 -13.85 20.39
C LYS A 440 -25.55 -12.50 21.13
N HIS A 441 -24.59 -11.65 20.79
CA HIS A 441 -24.40 -10.35 21.44
C HIS A 441 -24.91 -9.16 20.62
N PHE A 442 -25.41 -9.41 19.40
CA PHE A 442 -25.89 -8.38 18.48
C PHE A 442 -26.98 -7.50 19.10
N ASP A 443 -27.99 -8.10 19.72
CA ASP A 443 -29.11 -7.34 20.30
C ASP A 443 -28.66 -6.49 21.50
N CYS A 444 -27.78 -7.00 22.36
CA CYS A 444 -27.19 -6.22 23.45
C CYS A 444 -26.42 -5.00 22.93
N LEU A 445 -25.58 -5.19 21.89
CA LEU A 445 -24.87 -4.09 21.24
C LEU A 445 -25.84 -3.07 20.64
N LYS A 446 -26.88 -3.54 19.95
CA LYS A 446 -27.91 -2.69 19.36
C LYS A 446 -28.63 -1.85 20.40
N GLU A 447 -29.07 -2.45 21.51
CA GLU A 447 -29.73 -1.74 22.60
C GLU A 447 -28.84 -0.63 23.18
N ILE A 448 -27.58 -0.94 23.47
CA ILE A 448 -26.62 0.05 23.98
C ILE A 448 -26.38 1.19 22.99
N VAL A 449 -26.27 0.89 21.69
CA VAL A 449 -26.09 1.92 20.66
C VAL A 449 -27.32 2.81 20.53
N VAL A 450 -28.53 2.24 20.61
CA VAL A 450 -29.78 3.01 20.60
C VAL A 450 -29.85 3.94 21.81
N GLU A 451 -29.64 3.43 23.02
CA GLU A 451 -29.68 4.23 24.25
C GLU A 451 -28.58 5.30 24.26
N GLY A 452 -27.36 4.94 23.85
CA GLY A 452 -26.26 5.89 23.72
C GLY A 452 -26.56 7.01 22.72
N THR A 453 -27.18 6.69 21.59
CA THR A 453 -27.60 7.69 20.59
C THR A 453 -28.69 8.60 21.13
N LEU A 454 -29.71 8.05 21.80
CA LEU A 454 -30.81 8.83 22.38
C LEU A 454 -30.35 9.77 23.51
N SER A 455 -29.28 9.39 24.22
CA SER A 455 -28.70 10.14 25.32
C SER A 455 -27.47 10.96 24.94
N ASP A 456 -27.21 11.16 23.64
CA ASP A 456 -26.10 11.96 23.11
C ASP A 456 -24.70 11.47 23.56
N GLN A 457 -24.55 10.19 23.90
CA GLN A 457 -23.26 9.59 24.27
C GLN A 457 -22.35 9.48 23.05
N TYR A 458 -21.04 9.63 23.27
CA TYR A 458 -20.04 9.42 22.23
C TYR A 458 -19.66 7.95 22.16
N ILE A 459 -20.17 7.23 21.16
CA ILE A 459 -20.00 5.77 21.01
C ILE A 459 -19.57 5.33 19.58
N PRO A 460 -18.52 5.92 18.98
CA PRO A 460 -18.18 5.68 17.58
C PRO A 460 -17.73 4.23 17.30
N ALA A 461 -16.94 3.58 18.16
CA ALA A 461 -16.48 2.22 17.91
C ALA A 461 -17.61 1.19 18.09
N MET A 462 -18.46 1.35 19.11
CA MET A 462 -19.63 0.46 19.30
C MET A 462 -20.65 0.61 18.17
N SER A 463 -20.96 1.85 17.76
CA SER A 463 -21.91 2.09 16.65
C SER A 463 -21.37 1.60 15.30
N ALA A 464 -20.09 1.81 15.01
CA ALA A 464 -19.43 1.26 13.82
C ALA A 464 -19.42 -0.27 13.83
N THR A 465 -19.23 -0.90 14.99
CA THR A 465 -19.33 -2.35 15.16
C THR A 465 -20.74 -2.85 14.86
N LEU A 466 -21.78 -2.16 15.33
CA LEU A 466 -23.16 -2.54 15.04
C LEU A 466 -23.43 -2.52 13.53
N GLU A 467 -23.03 -1.44 12.84
CA GLU A 467 -23.21 -1.32 11.40
C GLU A 467 -22.38 -2.35 10.62
N TYR A 468 -21.15 -2.62 11.05
CA TYR A 468 -20.29 -3.68 10.51
C TYR A 468 -21.01 -5.03 10.47
N LEU A 469 -21.58 -5.47 11.59
CA LEU A 469 -22.28 -6.75 11.66
C LEU A 469 -23.51 -6.79 10.76
N LYS A 470 -24.21 -5.66 10.57
CA LYS A 470 -25.38 -5.58 9.69
C LYS A 470 -25.02 -5.79 8.23
N TYR A 471 -23.97 -5.13 7.72
CA TYR A 471 -23.65 -5.22 6.29
C TYR A 471 -22.78 -6.45 5.96
N GLU A 472 -21.95 -6.94 6.89
CA GLU A 472 -21.19 -8.19 6.68
C GLU A 472 -22.10 -9.41 6.70
N GLY A 473 -23.18 -9.38 7.50
CA GLY A 473 -24.19 -10.44 7.52
C GLY A 473 -25.33 -10.25 6.52
N GLY A 474 -25.35 -9.15 5.76
CA GLY A 474 -26.43 -8.79 4.85
C GLY A 474 -26.28 -9.46 3.47
N THR A 475 -27.35 -10.07 2.95
CA THR A 475 -27.35 -10.70 1.62
C THR A 475 -27.64 -9.72 0.48
N MET A 476 -28.14 -8.52 0.80
CA MET A 476 -28.36 -7.44 -0.17
C MET A 476 -28.08 -6.09 0.48
N LEU A 477 -27.16 -5.33 -0.12
CA LEU A 477 -26.73 -4.04 0.40
C LEU A 477 -27.26 -2.87 -0.44
N PRO A 478 -27.42 -1.67 0.15
CA PRO A 478 -27.86 -0.48 -0.57
C PRO A 478 -26.86 -0.01 -1.64
N THR A 479 -25.64 -0.56 -1.65
CA THR A 479 -24.63 -0.31 -2.69
C THR A 479 -25.09 -0.71 -4.09
N LYS A 480 -26.13 -1.55 -4.24
CA LYS A 480 -26.82 -1.76 -5.51
C LYS A 480 -27.28 -0.44 -6.16
N PHE A 481 -27.77 0.50 -5.36
CA PHE A 481 -28.16 1.82 -5.87
C PHE A 481 -26.95 2.67 -6.26
N MET A 482 -25.85 2.55 -5.49
CA MET A 482 -24.58 3.21 -5.79
C MET A 482 -23.99 2.73 -7.13
N GLU A 483 -23.98 1.41 -7.39
CA GLU A 483 -23.57 0.84 -8.68
C GLU A 483 -24.43 1.38 -9.83
N ALA A 484 -25.76 1.46 -9.65
CA ALA A 484 -26.65 2.03 -10.65
C ALA A 484 -26.37 3.52 -10.91
N GLN A 485 -26.02 4.30 -9.88
CA GLN A 485 -25.60 5.69 -10.05
C GLN A 485 -24.29 5.76 -10.85
N MET A 486 -23.29 4.95 -10.47
CA MET A 486 -22.00 4.87 -11.15
C MET A 486 -22.15 4.50 -12.63
N ASP A 487 -23.00 3.54 -12.96
CA ASP A 487 -23.31 3.21 -14.35
C ASP A 487 -24.04 4.36 -15.07
N TYR A 488 -25.03 4.99 -14.42
CA TYR A 488 -25.81 6.06 -15.03
C TYR A 488 -24.97 7.27 -15.46
N PHE A 489 -24.05 7.75 -14.61
CA PHE A 489 -23.22 8.92 -14.96
C PHE A 489 -21.89 8.56 -15.62
N GLY A 490 -21.38 7.34 -15.42
CA GLY A 490 -20.01 6.95 -15.77
C GLY A 490 -19.90 5.77 -16.72
N ALA A 491 -21.02 5.14 -17.11
CA ALA A 491 -21.05 3.90 -17.90
C ALA A 491 -20.09 2.84 -17.35
N HIS A 492 -20.02 2.73 -16.01
CA HIS A 492 -19.11 1.84 -15.30
C HIS A 492 -19.44 0.34 -15.44
N ALA A 493 -20.60 0.01 -16.04
CA ALA A 493 -21.20 -1.32 -16.06
C ALA A 493 -21.51 -1.84 -14.64
N TYR A 494 -22.27 -2.93 -14.57
CA TYR A 494 -22.59 -3.62 -13.31
C TYR A 494 -22.84 -5.10 -13.55
N ASN A 495 -22.61 -5.91 -12.52
CA ASN A 495 -22.96 -7.32 -12.49
C ASN A 495 -24.43 -7.50 -12.07
N LYS A 496 -25.09 -8.52 -12.61
CA LYS A 496 -26.47 -8.91 -12.32
C LYS A 496 -26.50 -10.05 -11.29
N PRO A 497 -27.49 -10.04 -10.38
CA PRO A 497 -27.66 -11.11 -9.41
C PRO A 497 -27.98 -12.44 -10.11
N ASP A 498 -27.51 -13.54 -9.54
CA ASP A 498 -27.80 -14.92 -9.97
C ASP A 498 -27.35 -15.28 -11.40
N ILE A 499 -26.47 -14.49 -12.01
CA ILE A 499 -25.91 -14.80 -13.34
C ILE A 499 -24.51 -15.42 -13.18
N PRO A 500 -24.30 -16.71 -13.54
CA PRO A 500 -23.00 -17.35 -13.40
C PRO A 500 -21.89 -16.59 -14.12
N GLY A 501 -20.81 -16.27 -13.40
CA GLY A 501 -19.70 -15.47 -13.92
C GLY A 501 -19.85 -13.96 -13.71
N GLU A 502 -21.02 -13.49 -13.26
CA GLU A 502 -21.24 -12.16 -12.68
C GLU A 502 -21.47 -12.28 -11.15
N ASP A 503 -22.25 -13.27 -10.72
CA ASP A 503 -22.59 -13.54 -9.32
C ASP A 503 -22.70 -15.07 -9.03
N PRO A 504 -21.70 -15.70 -8.38
CA PRO A 504 -20.38 -15.16 -8.11
C PRO A 504 -19.53 -15.13 -9.39
N GLY A 505 -18.70 -14.11 -9.53
CA GLY A 505 -17.77 -14.00 -10.65
C GLY A 505 -16.85 -12.80 -10.54
N GLN A 506 -15.79 -12.78 -11.34
CA GLN A 506 -14.93 -11.59 -11.42
C GLN A 506 -15.68 -10.48 -12.17
N VAL A 507 -15.58 -9.25 -11.66
CA VAL A 507 -16.10 -8.07 -12.35
C VAL A 507 -15.41 -7.94 -13.70
N LYS A 508 -16.19 -7.97 -14.79
CA LYS A 508 -15.68 -7.74 -16.15
C LYS A 508 -15.96 -6.30 -16.55
N LYS A 509 -14.97 -5.42 -16.45
CA LYS A 509 -15.00 -4.13 -17.15
C LYS A 509 -14.56 -4.38 -18.59
N ASP A 510 -15.38 -3.98 -19.58
CA ASP A 510 -15.00 -4.14 -20.98
C ASP A 510 -13.70 -3.36 -21.26
N PRO A 511 -12.61 -4.04 -21.66
CA PRO A 511 -11.30 -3.39 -21.83
C PRO A 511 -11.30 -2.45 -23.05
N VAL A 512 -10.60 -1.33 -22.93
CA VAL A 512 -10.39 -0.38 -24.03
C VAL A 512 -9.35 -0.97 -24.97
N ARG A 513 -9.75 -1.45 -26.16
CA ARG A 513 -8.85 -2.21 -27.05
C ARG A 513 -8.02 -1.37 -28.01
N ILE A 514 -8.53 -0.22 -28.42
CA ILE A 514 -7.90 0.66 -29.42
C ILE A 514 -7.45 1.95 -28.75
N ALA A 515 -6.27 2.44 -29.09
CA ALA A 515 -5.81 3.76 -28.71
C ALA A 515 -5.34 4.59 -29.90
N VAL A 516 -5.45 5.91 -29.75
CA VAL A 516 -4.87 6.91 -30.65
C VAL A 516 -3.78 7.69 -29.90
N ILE A 517 -2.59 7.73 -30.47
CA ILE A 517 -1.51 8.62 -30.01
C ILE A 517 -1.35 9.74 -31.03
N GLY A 518 -1.58 10.99 -30.61
CA GLY A 518 -1.56 12.12 -31.54
C GLY A 518 -1.29 13.47 -30.90
N GLY A 519 -1.40 14.53 -31.71
CA GLY A 519 -1.33 15.91 -31.24
C GLY A 519 -2.63 16.39 -30.61
N THR A 520 -2.59 17.51 -29.89
CA THR A 520 -3.76 18.12 -29.23
C THR A 520 -4.92 18.43 -30.18
N GLY A 521 -4.62 18.68 -31.47
CA GLY A 521 -5.60 18.87 -32.52
C GLY A 521 -6.52 17.67 -32.80
N LEU A 522 -6.23 16.47 -32.29
CA LEU A 522 -7.02 15.25 -32.47
C LEU A 522 -7.86 14.85 -31.24
N ARG A 523 -7.92 15.70 -30.20
CA ARG A 523 -8.70 15.43 -28.98
C ARG A 523 -10.20 15.32 -29.22
N GLU A 524 -10.71 16.13 -30.13
CA GLU A 524 -12.13 16.19 -30.48
C GLU A 524 -12.34 15.48 -31.81
N LEU A 525 -12.75 14.22 -31.72
CA LEU A 525 -13.13 13.42 -32.87
C LEU A 525 -14.65 13.56 -33.11
N PRO A 526 -15.10 13.96 -34.30
CA PRO A 526 -16.52 13.99 -34.62
C PRO A 526 -17.16 12.61 -34.41
N GLY A 527 -18.29 12.57 -33.69
CA GLY A 527 -18.99 11.32 -33.37
C GLY A 527 -18.48 10.59 -32.11
N PHE A 528 -17.43 11.10 -31.46
CA PHE A 528 -16.88 10.53 -30.24
C PHE A 528 -17.24 11.39 -29.02
N THR A 529 -17.64 10.75 -27.93
CA THR A 529 -17.95 11.44 -26.66
C THR A 529 -16.91 11.09 -25.62
N GLN A 530 -16.22 12.07 -25.03
CA GLN A 530 -15.34 11.82 -23.91
C GLN A 530 -16.15 11.43 -22.67
N VAL A 531 -15.85 10.28 -22.10
CA VAL A 531 -16.55 9.73 -20.92
C VAL A 531 -15.67 9.64 -19.69
N ALA A 532 -14.34 9.60 -19.86
CA ALA A 532 -13.41 9.58 -18.74
C ALA A 532 -12.05 10.21 -19.10
N SER A 533 -11.28 10.55 -18.08
CA SER A 533 -9.87 10.94 -18.18
C SER A 533 -9.08 10.20 -17.10
N LEU A 534 -8.13 9.37 -17.50
CA LEU A 534 -7.37 8.49 -16.62
C LEU A 534 -5.96 9.04 -16.39
N SER A 535 -5.60 9.26 -15.13
CA SER A 535 -4.23 9.61 -14.71
C SER A 535 -3.56 8.37 -14.13
N ILE A 536 -2.79 7.66 -14.95
CA ILE A 536 -2.16 6.38 -14.58
C ILE A 536 -0.70 6.63 -14.23
N SER A 537 -0.26 6.19 -13.06
CA SER A 537 1.17 6.12 -12.74
C SER A 537 1.71 4.74 -13.15
N THR A 538 2.87 4.73 -13.80
CA THR A 538 3.53 3.49 -14.23
C THR A 538 4.88 3.35 -13.53
N PRO A 539 5.45 2.14 -13.45
CA PRO A 539 6.80 1.96 -12.95
C PRO A 539 7.90 2.71 -13.73
N TRP A 540 7.58 3.25 -14.91
CA TRP A 540 8.47 4.07 -15.73
C TRP A 540 8.18 5.58 -15.64
N GLY A 541 7.35 6.00 -14.69
CA GLY A 541 6.91 7.39 -14.50
C GLY A 541 5.52 7.65 -15.05
N ASN A 542 5.19 8.93 -15.22
CA ASN A 542 3.88 9.37 -15.69
C ASN A 542 3.82 9.47 -17.23
N PRO A 543 2.68 9.13 -17.85
CA PRO A 543 2.43 9.39 -19.26
C PRO A 543 2.51 10.88 -19.60
N SER A 544 2.67 11.20 -20.89
CA SER A 544 2.75 12.57 -21.40
C SER A 544 1.49 13.40 -21.15
N SER A 545 0.33 12.75 -21.03
CA SER A 545 -0.93 13.38 -20.63
C SER A 545 -1.85 12.35 -19.94
N PRO A 546 -2.88 12.81 -19.21
CA PRO A 546 -4.02 11.94 -18.90
C PRO A 546 -4.58 11.29 -20.17
N ILE A 547 -4.99 10.03 -20.07
CA ILE A 547 -5.58 9.25 -21.17
C ILE A 547 -7.07 9.57 -21.21
N SER A 548 -7.54 10.16 -22.31
CA SER A 548 -8.98 10.42 -22.49
C SER A 548 -9.65 9.18 -23.04
N ILE A 549 -10.74 8.73 -22.42
CA ILE A 549 -11.55 7.62 -22.94
C ILE A 549 -12.73 8.22 -23.71
N LEU A 550 -12.80 7.85 -24.98
CA LEU A 550 -13.80 8.32 -25.93
C LEU A 550 -14.72 7.15 -26.31
N HIS A 551 -16.03 7.36 -26.29
CA HIS A 551 -17.00 6.41 -26.81
C HIS A 551 -17.40 6.76 -28.24
N HIS A 552 -17.37 5.75 -29.11
CA HIS A 552 -17.81 5.80 -30.49
C HIS A 552 -18.92 4.80 -30.73
N LYS A 553 -19.96 5.22 -31.44
CA LYS A 553 -21.03 4.32 -31.85
C LYS A 553 -20.67 3.78 -33.24
N CYS A 554 -20.31 2.50 -33.30
CA CYS A 554 -19.97 1.83 -34.56
C CYS A 554 -21.13 1.94 -35.56
N SER A 555 -20.85 2.43 -36.76
CA SER A 555 -21.87 2.74 -37.76
C SER A 555 -22.63 1.51 -38.27
N ASN A 556 -21.95 0.37 -38.36
CA ASN A 556 -22.51 -0.89 -38.87
C ASN A 556 -23.34 -1.64 -37.79
N THR A 557 -22.83 -1.73 -36.56
CA THR A 557 -23.45 -2.54 -35.50
C THR A 557 -24.30 -1.74 -34.52
N GLY A 558 -24.11 -0.41 -34.47
CA GLY A 558 -24.69 0.45 -33.44
C GLY A 558 -24.10 0.26 -32.03
N LYS A 559 -23.11 -0.64 -31.88
CA LYS A 559 -22.45 -0.92 -30.60
C LYS A 559 -21.55 0.24 -30.18
N LEU A 560 -21.55 0.53 -28.89
CA LEU A 560 -20.63 1.51 -28.31
C LEU A 560 -19.25 0.85 -28.11
N VAL A 561 -18.21 1.51 -28.61
CA VAL A 561 -16.82 1.06 -28.48
C VAL A 561 -16.00 2.16 -27.82
N ALA A 562 -15.19 1.77 -26.83
CA ALA A 562 -14.28 2.69 -26.16
C ALA A 562 -12.93 2.75 -26.88
N VAL A 563 -12.43 3.97 -27.06
CA VAL A 563 -11.11 4.28 -27.65
C VAL A 563 -10.34 5.18 -26.69
N ALA A 564 -9.09 4.84 -26.41
CA ALA A 564 -8.19 5.66 -25.61
C ALA A 564 -7.51 6.72 -26.47
N PHE A 565 -7.32 7.94 -25.95
CA PHE A 565 -6.58 9.00 -26.62
C PHE A 565 -5.47 9.52 -25.71
N LEU A 566 -4.25 9.61 -26.24
CA LEU A 566 -3.07 10.11 -25.53
C LEU A 566 -2.36 11.19 -26.36
N SER A 567 -2.05 12.33 -25.71
CA SER A 567 -1.35 13.45 -26.36
C SER A 567 0.17 13.27 -26.24
N ARG A 568 0.87 13.00 -27.34
CA ARG A 568 2.29 12.60 -27.32
C ARG A 568 3.21 13.63 -26.66
N HIS A 569 3.00 14.92 -26.98
CA HIS A 569 3.80 16.04 -26.47
C HIS A 569 3.15 16.75 -25.27
N GLY A 570 2.19 16.10 -24.62
CA GLY A 570 1.40 16.67 -23.53
C GLY A 570 0.25 17.54 -23.99
N LEU A 571 -0.57 17.98 -23.02
CA LEU A 571 -1.80 18.74 -23.22
C LEU A 571 -1.60 20.09 -23.92
N HIS A 572 -0.43 20.69 -23.71
CA HIS A 572 -0.08 22.03 -24.18
C HIS A 572 1.12 21.99 -25.13
N HIS A 573 1.45 20.81 -25.67
CA HIS A 573 2.64 20.60 -26.49
C HIS A 573 3.94 20.98 -25.76
N GLN A 574 3.99 20.76 -24.44
CA GLN A 574 5.08 21.22 -23.59
C GLN A 574 6.27 20.24 -23.49
N ILE A 575 6.17 19.04 -24.08
CA ILE A 575 7.20 18.00 -24.00
C ILE A 575 7.96 17.93 -25.33
N ALA A 576 9.28 18.15 -25.31
CA ALA A 576 10.10 18.05 -26.52
C ALA A 576 10.19 16.59 -27.02
N PRO A 577 10.49 16.34 -28.31
CA PRO A 577 10.54 14.99 -28.87
C PRO A 577 11.46 14.00 -28.14
N HIS A 578 12.57 14.45 -27.56
CA HIS A 578 13.50 13.61 -26.80
C HIS A 578 13.06 13.39 -25.34
N GLU A 579 12.10 14.17 -24.84
CA GLU A 579 11.57 14.09 -23.47
C GLU A 579 10.29 13.24 -23.41
N VAL A 580 9.74 12.80 -24.55
CA VAL A 580 8.51 12.01 -24.60
C VAL A 580 8.68 10.73 -23.77
N PRO A 581 7.86 10.50 -22.72
CA PRO A 581 7.98 9.36 -21.83
C PRO A 581 7.34 8.10 -22.46
N ALA A 582 7.90 7.63 -23.57
CA ALA A 582 7.31 6.58 -24.40
C ALA A 582 7.00 5.27 -23.63
N ARG A 583 7.85 4.88 -22.68
CA ARG A 583 7.62 3.72 -21.80
C ARG A 583 6.37 3.88 -20.95
N ALA A 584 6.22 5.03 -20.29
CA ALA A 584 5.03 5.30 -19.49
C ALA A 584 3.77 5.37 -20.34
N ASN A 585 3.85 5.99 -21.54
CA ASN A 585 2.74 6.06 -22.48
C ASN A 585 2.24 4.67 -22.90
N VAL A 586 3.13 3.82 -23.41
CA VAL A 586 2.77 2.49 -23.91
C VAL A 586 2.35 1.57 -22.76
N ALA A 587 3.03 1.62 -21.61
CA ALA A 587 2.68 0.84 -20.44
C ALA A 587 1.28 1.19 -19.88
N ALA A 588 0.96 2.48 -19.79
CA ALA A 588 -0.35 2.94 -19.33
C ALA A 588 -1.49 2.56 -20.29
N LEU A 589 -1.25 2.60 -21.62
CA LEU A 589 -2.22 2.10 -22.58
C LEU A 589 -2.41 0.58 -22.46
N ARG A 590 -1.32 -0.17 -22.32
CA ARG A 590 -1.38 -1.64 -22.16
C ARG A 590 -2.18 -2.05 -20.93
N SER A 591 -2.02 -1.34 -19.80
CA SER A 591 -2.67 -1.67 -18.52
C SER A 591 -4.19 -1.48 -18.54
N ILE A 592 -4.71 -0.59 -19.38
CA ILE A 592 -6.16 -0.42 -19.58
C ILE A 592 -6.75 -1.35 -20.66
N GLY A 593 -5.94 -2.28 -21.17
CA GLY A 593 -6.38 -3.33 -22.10
C GLY A 593 -6.14 -3.03 -23.59
N VAL A 594 -5.45 -1.94 -23.93
CA VAL A 594 -5.14 -1.58 -25.32
C VAL A 594 -4.24 -2.63 -25.94
N ARG A 595 -4.60 -3.04 -27.15
CA ARG A 595 -3.85 -4.01 -27.97
C ARG A 595 -3.61 -3.51 -29.40
N THR A 596 -4.26 -2.42 -29.81
CA THR A 596 -4.00 -1.75 -31.09
C THR A 596 -3.81 -0.26 -30.90
N ILE A 597 -2.75 0.32 -31.48
CA ILE A 597 -2.45 1.76 -31.46
C ILE A 597 -2.43 2.29 -32.89
N ILE A 598 -3.21 3.36 -33.13
CA ILE A 598 -3.11 4.21 -34.31
C ILE A 598 -2.42 5.51 -33.93
N ALA A 599 -1.21 5.72 -34.43
CA ALA A 599 -0.37 6.87 -34.09
C ALA A 599 -0.36 7.90 -35.23
N PHE A 600 -0.39 9.18 -34.91
CA PHE A 600 -0.24 10.27 -35.89
C PHE A 600 1.09 11.00 -35.68
N SER A 601 1.76 11.39 -36.76
CA SER A 601 2.95 12.25 -36.69
C SER A 601 2.93 13.29 -37.81
N ALA A 602 3.24 14.55 -37.48
CA ALA A 602 3.71 15.50 -38.48
C ALA A 602 5.11 15.06 -38.96
N VAL A 603 5.37 15.19 -40.26
CA VAL A 603 6.63 14.76 -40.89
C VAL A 603 7.07 15.74 -41.98
N GLY A 604 8.37 15.87 -42.17
CA GLY A 604 8.94 16.47 -43.38
C GLY A 604 8.98 15.44 -44.51
N SER A 605 8.69 15.84 -45.73
CA SER A 605 8.79 14.99 -46.91
C SER A 605 10.22 14.95 -47.43
N LEU A 606 10.74 13.74 -47.65
CA LEU A 606 12.02 13.52 -48.31
C LEU A 606 11.83 13.14 -49.78
N GLN A 607 10.64 13.30 -50.38
CA GLN A 607 10.37 12.92 -51.77
C GLN A 607 9.45 13.94 -52.44
N GLU A 608 9.76 14.35 -53.67
CA GLU A 608 8.99 15.39 -54.39
C GLU A 608 7.51 15.03 -54.55
N GLN A 609 7.20 13.74 -54.76
CA GLN A 609 5.83 13.27 -54.95
C GLN A 609 4.98 13.25 -53.68
N ILE A 610 5.60 13.29 -52.48
CA ILE A 610 4.89 13.37 -51.21
C ILE A 610 4.79 14.86 -50.86
N LYS A 611 3.66 15.47 -51.23
CA LYS A 611 3.49 16.92 -51.12
C LYS A 611 3.05 17.30 -49.71
N PRO A 612 3.33 18.54 -49.24
CA PRO A 612 2.72 19.04 -48.02
C PRO A 612 1.20 18.85 -48.04
N ARG A 613 0.67 18.33 -46.93
CA ARG A 613 -0.69 17.84 -46.68
C ARG A 613 -1.00 16.41 -47.12
N ASP A 614 -0.13 15.75 -47.85
CA ASP A 614 -0.26 14.32 -48.14
C ASP A 614 -0.11 13.47 -46.87
N PHE A 615 -0.73 12.29 -46.91
CA PHE A 615 -0.66 11.29 -45.85
C PHE A 615 0.20 10.11 -46.33
N VAL A 616 1.00 9.53 -45.44
CA VAL A 616 1.83 8.36 -45.74
C VAL A 616 1.55 7.28 -44.69
N ILE A 617 1.35 6.04 -45.15
CA ILE A 617 1.24 4.86 -44.30
C ILE A 617 2.59 4.12 -44.31
N PRO A 618 3.51 4.46 -43.40
CA PRO A 618 4.84 3.87 -43.37
C PRO A 618 4.79 2.38 -43.03
N ASP A 619 5.71 1.63 -43.64
CA ASP A 619 5.97 0.22 -43.40
C ASP A 619 7.38 -0.04 -42.85
N GLN A 620 8.29 0.93 -42.94
CA GLN A 620 9.66 0.83 -42.45
C GLN A 620 10.15 2.11 -41.76
N VAL A 621 11.17 1.99 -40.90
CA VAL A 621 11.81 3.14 -40.23
C VAL A 621 13.31 2.92 -40.04
N ILE A 622 14.08 3.98 -40.23
CA ILE A 622 15.52 4.07 -39.96
C ILE A 622 15.76 4.90 -38.70
N ASP A 623 16.51 4.35 -37.75
CA ASP A 623 16.88 5.01 -36.49
C ASP A 623 18.08 5.94 -36.66
N ARG A 624 17.87 7.23 -36.43
CA ARG A 624 18.91 8.26 -36.33
C ARG A 624 18.86 9.01 -35.00
N THR A 625 18.29 8.38 -33.97
CA THR A 625 18.31 8.90 -32.60
C THR A 625 19.65 8.60 -31.92
N LYS A 626 19.97 9.33 -30.84
CA LYS A 626 21.28 9.30 -30.17
C LYS A 626 21.33 8.37 -28.95
N GLY A 627 20.33 7.50 -28.76
CA GLY A 627 20.26 6.57 -27.62
C GLY A 627 19.94 7.22 -26.27
N ILE A 628 19.61 8.51 -26.23
CA ILE A 628 19.22 9.23 -24.99
C ILE A 628 17.82 8.83 -24.51
N ARG A 629 16.99 8.29 -25.40
CA ARG A 629 15.59 7.96 -25.14
C ARG A 629 15.49 6.51 -24.70
N PRO A 630 14.82 6.20 -23.58
CA PRO A 630 14.56 4.81 -23.22
C PRO A 630 13.70 4.11 -24.27
N PHE A 631 14.11 2.92 -24.71
CA PHE A 631 13.50 2.21 -25.84
C PHE A 631 13.12 0.75 -25.56
N THR A 632 13.28 0.29 -24.32
CA THR A 632 12.92 -1.08 -23.92
C THR A 632 12.31 -1.14 -22.51
N PHE A 633 11.39 -2.09 -22.33
CA PHE A 633 10.88 -2.55 -21.03
C PHE A 633 11.79 -3.60 -20.40
N PHE A 634 12.64 -4.27 -21.20
CA PHE A 634 13.51 -5.36 -20.76
C PHE A 634 14.93 -4.86 -20.48
N GLU A 635 15.10 -4.26 -19.30
CA GLU A 635 16.40 -3.76 -18.83
C GLU A 635 16.54 -3.91 -17.30
N LYS A 636 17.75 -3.66 -16.78
CA LYS A 636 18.08 -3.64 -15.34
C LYS A 636 17.74 -4.97 -14.64
N GLY A 637 18.24 -6.08 -15.19
CA GLY A 637 18.09 -7.42 -14.60
C GLY A 637 17.19 -8.37 -15.40
N VAL A 638 16.75 -7.99 -16.59
CA VAL A 638 16.06 -8.88 -17.54
C VAL A 638 16.42 -8.46 -18.96
N VAL A 639 16.61 -9.44 -19.85
CA VAL A 639 16.91 -9.23 -21.26
C VAL A 639 15.91 -10.01 -22.11
N ALA A 640 15.35 -9.35 -23.13
CA ALA A 640 14.57 -9.99 -24.16
C ALA A 640 15.03 -9.54 -25.56
N HIS A 641 15.09 -10.50 -26.49
CA HIS A 641 15.31 -10.24 -27.91
C HIS A 641 13.97 -10.35 -28.63
N VAL A 642 13.38 -9.20 -28.96
CA VAL A 642 12.08 -9.13 -29.63
C VAL A 642 12.25 -8.83 -31.12
N PRO A 643 11.67 -9.63 -32.04
CA PRO A 643 11.73 -9.37 -33.47
C PRO A 643 11.11 -8.01 -33.83
N PHE A 644 11.83 -7.20 -34.61
CA PHE A 644 11.41 -5.85 -34.98
C PHE A 644 11.68 -5.51 -36.46
N GLY A 645 11.77 -6.53 -37.33
CA GLY A 645 12.02 -6.35 -38.77
C GLY A 645 10.93 -5.55 -39.49
N ASP A 646 9.69 -5.64 -38.99
CA ASP A 646 8.54 -4.88 -39.47
C ASP A 646 7.98 -4.02 -38.30
N PRO A 647 8.37 -2.73 -38.24
CA PRO A 647 8.01 -1.83 -37.13
C PRO A 647 6.52 -1.49 -37.07
N PHE A 648 5.81 -1.59 -38.19
CA PHE A 648 4.39 -1.27 -38.32
C PHE A 648 3.59 -2.51 -38.69
N ASP A 649 2.36 -2.59 -38.19
CA ASP A 649 1.50 -3.75 -38.36
C ASP A 649 0.78 -3.75 -39.71
N GLU A 650 1.24 -4.58 -40.64
CA GLU A 650 0.69 -4.65 -42.00
C GLU A 650 -0.81 -5.03 -42.04
N ARG A 651 -1.34 -5.74 -41.03
CA ARG A 651 -2.77 -6.08 -40.98
C ARG A 651 -3.60 -4.85 -40.63
N VAL A 652 -3.15 -4.06 -39.66
CA VAL A 652 -3.75 -2.76 -39.34
C VAL A 652 -3.56 -1.77 -40.50
N ALA A 653 -2.38 -1.73 -41.12
CA ALA A 653 -2.07 -0.88 -42.27
C ALA A 653 -3.06 -1.07 -43.44
N LYS A 654 -3.46 -2.32 -43.72
CA LYS A 654 -4.46 -2.63 -44.75
C LYS A 654 -5.82 -2.01 -44.44
N VAL A 655 -6.27 -2.06 -43.19
CA VAL A 655 -7.52 -1.41 -42.77
C VAL A 655 -7.41 0.10 -42.91
N VAL A 656 -6.29 0.68 -42.49
CA VAL A 656 -6.02 2.11 -42.61
C VAL A 656 -6.05 2.56 -44.07
N ARG A 657 -5.37 1.85 -44.98
CA ARG A 657 -5.37 2.16 -46.43
C ARG A 657 -6.75 2.05 -47.05
N ALA A 658 -7.53 1.03 -46.67
CA ALA A 658 -8.90 0.86 -47.16
C ALA A 658 -9.80 2.06 -46.79
N CYS A 659 -9.51 2.75 -45.68
CA CYS A 659 -10.22 3.96 -45.27
C CYS A 659 -9.80 5.23 -46.04
N GLY A 660 -8.87 5.14 -47.00
CA GLY A 660 -8.34 6.28 -47.76
C GLY A 660 -9.39 7.06 -48.54
N HIS A 661 -10.53 6.43 -48.88
CA HIS A 661 -11.68 7.10 -49.48
C HIS A 661 -12.17 8.31 -48.67
N SER A 662 -11.91 8.35 -47.36
CA SER A 662 -12.30 9.46 -46.47
C SER A 662 -11.49 10.74 -46.69
N LEU A 663 -10.42 10.67 -47.49
CA LEU A 663 -9.56 11.80 -47.90
C LEU A 663 -9.86 12.29 -49.33
N GLU A 664 -10.76 11.63 -50.08
CA GLU A 664 -11.10 12.01 -51.45
C GLU A 664 -11.78 13.38 -51.51
N GLY A 665 -11.42 14.20 -52.49
CA GLY A 665 -12.02 15.53 -52.73
C GLY A 665 -11.26 16.72 -52.14
N ASP A 666 -10.26 16.49 -51.28
CA ASP A 666 -9.50 17.58 -50.62
C ASP A 666 -8.17 17.95 -51.32
N GLY A 667 -7.89 17.36 -52.49
CA GLY A 667 -6.63 17.55 -53.21
C GLY A 667 -5.40 17.00 -52.47
N VAL A 668 -5.62 15.96 -51.65
CA VAL A 668 -4.62 15.27 -50.82
C VAL A 668 -4.44 13.85 -51.33
N THR A 669 -3.20 13.34 -51.30
CA THR A 669 -2.87 11.97 -51.70
C THR A 669 -2.53 11.12 -50.48
N LEU A 670 -3.05 9.90 -50.43
CA LEU A 670 -2.61 8.87 -49.48
C LEU A 670 -1.55 8.00 -50.16
N HIS A 671 -0.35 7.98 -49.60
CA HIS A 671 0.76 7.13 -50.05
C HIS A 671 0.79 5.85 -49.22
N ASP A 672 0.66 4.70 -49.90
CA ASP A 672 0.42 3.40 -49.26
C ASP A 672 1.60 2.82 -48.45
N ARG A 673 2.82 3.31 -48.72
CA ARG A 673 4.08 2.84 -48.14
C ARG A 673 5.08 3.98 -48.01
N GLY A 674 6.10 3.78 -47.17
CA GLY A 674 7.18 4.73 -47.02
C GLY A 674 8.12 4.38 -45.88
N THR A 675 9.39 4.76 -46.04
CA THR A 675 10.42 4.60 -45.00
C THR A 675 10.57 5.90 -44.22
N ILE A 676 10.30 5.86 -42.92
CA ILE A 676 10.52 7.01 -42.03
C ILE A 676 11.99 7.10 -41.64
N ILE A 677 12.57 8.29 -41.65
CA ILE A 677 13.78 8.59 -40.90
C ILE A 677 13.38 9.16 -39.54
N CYS A 678 13.74 8.50 -38.44
CA CYS A 678 13.49 9.02 -37.10
C CYS A 678 14.77 9.67 -36.57
N MET A 679 14.86 11.00 -36.62
CA MET A 679 16.02 11.75 -36.14
C MET A 679 15.85 12.24 -34.70
N GLU A 680 16.96 12.66 -34.10
CA GLU A 680 16.94 13.32 -32.79
C GLU A 680 16.44 14.77 -32.92
N GLY A 681 15.37 15.12 -32.21
CA GLY A 681 14.85 16.49 -32.13
C GLY A 681 15.43 17.28 -30.94
N PRO A 682 15.16 18.60 -30.84
CA PRO A 682 14.07 19.31 -31.52
C PRO A 682 14.47 20.07 -32.80
N GLN A 683 15.75 20.18 -33.14
CA GLN A 683 16.17 20.90 -34.36
C GLN A 683 15.79 20.13 -35.63
N PHE A 684 15.38 20.85 -36.67
CA PHE A 684 15.21 20.31 -38.02
C PHE A 684 16.56 19.88 -38.61
N SER A 685 16.49 19.05 -39.65
CA SER A 685 17.65 18.58 -40.41
C SER A 685 18.46 19.75 -40.96
N THR A 686 19.78 19.58 -41.05
CA THR A 686 20.56 20.34 -42.02
C THR A 686 20.23 19.86 -43.44
N ARG A 687 20.41 20.71 -44.45
CA ARG A 687 20.23 20.34 -45.87
C ARG A 687 21.10 19.15 -46.29
N ALA A 688 22.29 19.02 -45.71
CA ALA A 688 23.19 17.89 -45.93
C ALA A 688 22.60 16.58 -45.39
N GLU A 689 22.03 16.60 -44.18
CA GLU A 689 21.33 15.46 -43.60
C GLU A 689 20.11 15.07 -44.43
N SER A 690 19.27 16.02 -44.84
CA SER A 690 18.11 15.75 -45.71
C SER A 690 18.52 15.05 -47.00
N ASN A 691 19.57 15.52 -47.67
CA ASN A 691 20.08 14.88 -48.90
C ASN A 691 20.69 13.50 -48.65
N MET A 692 21.40 13.30 -47.53
CA MET A 692 21.89 11.99 -47.12
C MET A 692 20.74 11.01 -46.87
N TYR A 693 19.72 11.41 -46.13
CA TYR A 693 18.55 10.59 -45.86
C TYR A 693 17.77 10.21 -47.11
N ARG A 694 17.69 11.13 -48.08
CA ARG A 694 17.14 10.85 -49.41
C ARG A 694 17.92 9.77 -50.15
N SER A 695 19.26 9.84 -50.12
CA SER A 695 20.13 8.83 -50.75
C SER A 695 19.98 7.43 -50.14
N TRP A 696 19.47 7.33 -48.91
CA TRP A 696 19.16 6.06 -48.25
C TRP A 696 17.76 5.54 -48.59
N GLY A 697 16.99 6.28 -49.39
CA GLY A 697 15.61 5.92 -49.74
C GLY A 697 14.56 6.35 -48.70
N GLY A 698 14.89 7.30 -47.80
CA GLY A 698 13.90 7.88 -46.89
C GLY A 698 12.74 8.52 -47.65
N SER A 699 11.51 8.27 -47.19
CA SER A 699 10.28 8.86 -47.75
C SER A 699 9.85 10.09 -46.98
N VAL A 700 9.91 10.01 -45.64
CA VAL A 700 9.53 11.09 -44.73
C VAL A 700 10.45 11.09 -43.51
N ILE A 701 10.50 12.19 -42.78
CA ILE A 701 11.34 12.36 -41.58
C ILE A 701 10.54 12.88 -40.39
N ASN A 702 10.78 12.31 -39.21
CA ASN A 702 10.17 12.77 -37.96
C ASN A 702 11.12 12.62 -36.77
N MET A 703 10.62 12.94 -35.57
CA MET A 703 11.43 12.97 -34.36
C MET A 703 10.88 12.10 -33.21
N SER A 704 9.88 11.23 -33.40
CA SER A 704 9.18 10.61 -32.25
C SER A 704 8.73 9.16 -32.39
N VAL A 705 8.70 8.58 -33.59
CA VAL A 705 8.06 7.26 -33.81
C VAL A 705 8.78 6.08 -33.15
N LEU A 706 10.11 6.12 -33.11
CA LEU A 706 10.84 4.86 -32.97
C LEU A 706 10.78 4.22 -31.58
N PRO A 707 11.00 4.93 -30.46
CA PRO A 707 10.79 4.34 -29.14
C PRO A 707 9.36 3.80 -28.98
N GLU A 708 8.36 4.52 -29.50
CA GLU A 708 6.95 4.13 -29.44
C GLU A 708 6.69 2.79 -30.15
N ALA A 709 7.21 2.61 -31.38
CA ALA A 709 7.05 1.37 -32.14
C ALA A 709 7.78 0.18 -31.51
N LYS A 710 9.03 0.37 -31.04
CA LYS A 710 9.80 -0.68 -30.33
C LYS A 710 9.06 -1.15 -29.09
N LEU A 711 8.59 -0.22 -28.27
CA LEU A 711 7.86 -0.51 -27.04
C LEU A 711 6.49 -1.14 -27.29
N ALA A 712 5.76 -0.71 -28.33
CA ALA A 712 4.50 -1.34 -28.71
C ALA A 712 4.71 -2.81 -29.08
N ARG A 713 5.77 -3.12 -29.85
CA ARG A 713 6.14 -4.51 -30.17
C ARG A 713 6.46 -5.31 -28.91
N GLU A 714 7.28 -4.77 -28.01
CA GLU A 714 7.60 -5.39 -26.72
C GLU A 714 6.39 -5.57 -25.80
N ALA A 715 5.34 -4.75 -25.93
CA ALA A 715 4.10 -4.85 -25.17
C ALA A 715 3.05 -5.76 -25.84
N GLU A 716 3.39 -6.40 -26.97
CA GLU A 716 2.49 -7.18 -27.84
C GLU A 716 1.29 -6.37 -28.35
N ILE A 717 1.53 -5.13 -28.75
CA ILE A 717 0.53 -4.21 -29.28
C ILE A 717 0.74 -4.07 -30.79
N ALA A 718 -0.34 -4.22 -31.56
CA ALA A 718 -0.33 -3.89 -32.99
C ALA A 718 -0.23 -2.36 -33.14
N TYR A 719 0.79 -1.89 -33.88
CA TYR A 719 1.11 -0.46 -33.97
C TYR A 719 1.14 -0.03 -35.43
N GLN A 720 0.38 1.00 -35.79
CA GLN A 720 0.44 1.63 -37.10
C GLN A 720 0.54 3.14 -36.97
N MET A 721 1.51 3.75 -37.65
CA MET A 721 1.62 5.19 -37.77
C MET A 721 0.94 5.69 -39.05
N ILE A 722 0.39 6.90 -38.97
CA ILE A 722 -0.11 7.70 -40.08
C ILE A 722 0.70 9.00 -40.07
N CYS A 723 1.49 9.20 -41.11
CA CYS A 723 2.34 10.37 -41.26
C CYS A 723 1.61 11.45 -42.06
N MET A 724 1.69 12.70 -41.61
CA MET A 724 1.11 13.87 -42.28
C MET A 724 2.24 14.79 -42.73
N SER A 725 2.46 14.88 -44.03
CA SER A 725 3.50 15.76 -44.57
C SER A 725 3.14 17.22 -44.30
N THR A 726 4.07 17.98 -43.72
CA THR A 726 3.88 19.41 -43.42
C THR A 726 4.74 20.32 -44.29
N ASP A 727 5.82 19.79 -44.85
CA ASP A 727 6.87 20.51 -45.58
C ASP A 727 7.72 19.49 -46.37
N TYR A 728 8.69 19.97 -47.15
CA TYR A 728 9.66 19.12 -47.89
C TYR A 728 10.99 18.96 -47.14
N ASP A 729 11.01 19.07 -45.81
CA ASP A 729 12.24 19.15 -45.02
C ASP A 729 13.22 20.19 -45.61
N CYS A 730 14.50 20.13 -45.28
CA CYS A 730 15.47 21.13 -45.69
C CYS A 730 16.12 20.88 -47.06
N TRP A 731 15.64 19.96 -47.92
CA TRP A 731 16.31 19.64 -49.20
C TRP A 731 15.80 20.44 -50.41
N HIS A 732 14.54 20.85 -50.43
CA HIS A 732 13.93 21.51 -51.60
C HIS A 732 14.55 22.90 -51.83
N GLU A 733 14.99 23.18 -53.06
CA GLU A 733 15.70 24.42 -53.42
C GLU A 733 14.75 25.54 -53.89
N SER A 734 13.49 25.21 -54.21
CA SER A 734 12.52 26.17 -54.79
C SER A 734 11.47 26.70 -53.79
N GLY A 735 11.62 26.40 -52.50
CA GLY A 735 10.75 26.87 -51.41
C GLY A 735 11.51 27.69 -50.35
N GLU A 736 10.78 28.49 -49.58
CA GLU A 736 11.29 29.14 -48.36
C GLU A 736 11.82 28.06 -47.39
N ASP A 737 12.89 28.35 -46.63
CA ASP A 737 13.41 27.44 -45.60
C ASP A 737 12.29 27.01 -44.64
N VAL A 738 12.36 25.77 -44.10
CA VAL A 738 11.32 25.24 -43.21
C VAL A 738 11.18 26.14 -41.98
N THR A 739 10.03 26.80 -41.85
CA THR A 739 9.67 27.61 -40.69
C THR A 739 8.59 26.92 -39.84
N VAL A 740 8.57 27.25 -38.54
CA VAL A 740 7.50 26.79 -37.63
C VAL A 740 6.13 27.27 -38.11
N GLU A 741 6.04 28.46 -38.71
CA GLU A 741 4.80 29.01 -39.26
C GLU A 741 4.23 28.14 -40.39
N MET A 742 5.07 27.73 -41.34
CA MET A 742 4.68 26.84 -42.45
C MET A 742 4.15 25.51 -41.92
N VAL A 743 4.87 24.90 -40.97
CA VAL A 743 4.48 23.63 -40.33
C VAL A 743 3.12 23.80 -39.63
N MET A 744 2.94 24.84 -38.82
CA MET A 744 1.71 25.09 -38.09
C MET A 744 0.51 25.36 -39.02
N GLY A 745 0.73 26.08 -40.12
CA GLY A 745 -0.29 26.35 -41.14
C GLY A 745 -0.81 25.08 -41.80
N ASN A 746 0.10 24.22 -42.28
CA ASN A 746 -0.27 22.94 -42.88
C ASN A 746 -0.84 21.95 -41.85
N MET A 747 -0.35 21.95 -40.60
CA MET A 747 -0.92 21.14 -39.53
C MET A 747 -2.38 21.47 -39.23
N LYS A 748 -2.79 22.75 -39.30
CA LYS A 748 -4.19 23.14 -39.09
C LYS A 748 -5.11 22.55 -40.16
N ALA A 749 -4.70 22.60 -41.42
CA ALA A 749 -5.44 21.98 -42.54
C ALA A 749 -5.46 20.44 -42.41
N ASN A 750 -4.30 19.83 -42.11
CA ASN A 750 -4.17 18.39 -41.91
C ASN A 750 -5.02 17.89 -40.73
N SER A 751 -5.20 18.68 -39.67
CA SER A 751 -5.99 18.29 -38.49
C SER A 751 -7.43 17.93 -38.85
N GLN A 752 -8.08 18.67 -39.76
CA GLN A 752 -9.46 18.36 -40.17
C GLN A 752 -9.53 17.04 -40.95
N ASN A 753 -8.64 16.86 -41.92
CA ASN A 753 -8.56 15.63 -42.71
C ASN A 753 -8.20 14.42 -41.82
N ALA A 754 -7.26 14.61 -40.89
CA ALA A 754 -6.84 13.59 -39.93
C ALA A 754 -7.97 13.19 -38.98
N ARG A 755 -8.80 14.14 -38.51
CA ARG A 755 -10.00 13.81 -37.70
C ARG A 755 -10.99 12.95 -38.49
N ARG A 756 -11.30 13.30 -39.75
CA ARG A 756 -12.18 12.47 -40.59
C ARG A 756 -11.60 11.09 -40.85
N PHE A 757 -10.31 11.04 -41.20
CA PHE A 757 -9.64 9.79 -41.52
C PHE A 757 -9.53 8.87 -40.32
N VAL A 758 -9.12 9.37 -39.15
CA VAL A 758 -9.06 8.54 -37.93
C VAL A 758 -10.46 8.08 -37.51
N THR A 759 -11.50 8.89 -37.66
CA THR A 759 -12.87 8.45 -37.40
C THR A 759 -13.26 7.27 -38.30
N ALA A 760 -12.96 7.32 -39.60
CA ALA A 760 -13.24 6.20 -40.52
C ALA A 760 -12.44 4.93 -40.17
N VAL A 761 -11.16 5.09 -39.80
CA VAL A 761 -10.29 3.98 -39.37
C VAL A 761 -10.80 3.34 -38.08
N LEU A 762 -11.13 4.15 -37.07
CA LEU A 762 -11.61 3.66 -35.78
C LEU A 762 -12.99 2.99 -35.91
N ASP A 763 -13.88 3.53 -36.74
CA ASP A 763 -15.18 2.94 -37.04
C ASP A 763 -15.04 1.58 -37.72
N THR A 764 -14.15 1.49 -38.71
CA THR A 764 -13.87 0.23 -39.41
C THR A 764 -13.25 -0.78 -38.47
N LEU A 765 -12.21 -0.42 -37.71
CA LEU A 765 -11.59 -1.32 -36.72
C LEU A 765 -12.58 -1.80 -35.64
N ALA A 766 -13.64 -1.03 -35.36
CA ALA A 766 -14.69 -1.42 -34.42
C ALA A 766 -15.64 -2.51 -34.96
N HIS A 767 -15.55 -2.88 -36.24
CA HIS A 767 -16.32 -3.99 -36.81
C HIS A 767 -15.93 -5.35 -36.21
N GLU A 768 -16.91 -6.24 -36.03
CA GLU A 768 -16.69 -7.56 -35.42
C GLU A 768 -15.68 -8.42 -36.19
N GLU A 769 -15.63 -8.29 -37.52
CA GLU A 769 -14.66 -9.00 -38.38
C GLU A 769 -13.20 -8.66 -38.06
N HIS A 770 -12.96 -7.51 -37.42
CA HIS A 770 -11.63 -7.07 -36.99
C HIS A 770 -11.36 -7.32 -35.49
N SER A 771 -12.24 -8.01 -34.78
CA SER A 771 -12.09 -8.26 -33.34
C SER A 771 -10.76 -8.94 -32.97
N ASP A 772 -10.35 -9.95 -33.75
CA ASP A 772 -9.07 -10.65 -33.54
C ASP A 772 -7.86 -9.76 -33.85
N LEU A 773 -7.99 -8.89 -34.85
CA LEU A 773 -6.97 -7.92 -35.23
C LEU A 773 -6.79 -6.86 -34.15
N VAL A 774 -7.90 -6.29 -33.66
CA VAL A 774 -7.91 -5.26 -32.62
C VAL A 774 -7.35 -5.77 -31.29
N GLN A 775 -7.59 -7.05 -30.98
CA GLN A 775 -6.99 -7.73 -29.82
C GLN A 775 -5.52 -8.12 -30.04
N ALA A 776 -5.01 -7.92 -31.26
CA ALA A 776 -3.65 -8.23 -31.66
C ALA A 776 -3.26 -9.69 -31.35
N LYS A 777 -4.18 -10.63 -31.63
CA LYS A 777 -3.98 -12.06 -31.37
C LYS A 777 -2.77 -12.63 -32.12
N HIS A 778 -2.40 -12.04 -33.26
CA HIS A 778 -1.26 -12.49 -34.06
C HIS A 778 0.11 -12.10 -33.51
N VAL A 779 0.18 -11.23 -32.49
CA VAL A 779 1.41 -10.90 -31.75
C VAL A 779 1.35 -11.34 -30.29
N GLU A 780 0.22 -11.90 -29.86
CA GLU A 780 0.06 -12.48 -28.53
C GLU A 780 1.03 -13.65 -28.32
N GLY A 781 1.73 -13.65 -27.19
CA GLY A 781 2.73 -14.67 -26.90
C GLY A 781 4.10 -14.43 -27.53
N SER A 782 4.24 -13.42 -28.41
CA SER A 782 5.46 -13.22 -29.21
C SER A 782 6.69 -12.88 -28.39
N VAL A 783 6.51 -12.30 -27.20
CA VAL A 783 7.61 -11.89 -26.34
C VAL A 783 8.06 -12.99 -25.39
N LYS A 784 7.19 -13.97 -25.09
CA LYS A 784 7.47 -15.09 -24.17
C LYS A 784 8.77 -15.83 -24.51
N PHE A 785 9.00 -16.11 -25.78
CA PHE A 785 10.20 -16.82 -26.25
C PHE A 785 11.38 -15.89 -26.54
N GLY A 786 11.17 -14.57 -26.51
CA GLY A 786 12.24 -13.58 -26.67
C GLY A 786 13.02 -13.34 -25.38
N VAL A 787 12.41 -13.58 -24.22
CA VAL A 787 13.09 -13.43 -22.92
C VAL A 787 14.23 -14.43 -22.82
N SER A 788 15.46 -13.91 -22.77
CA SER A 788 16.69 -14.71 -22.73
C SER A 788 17.18 -14.95 -21.31
N THR A 789 16.89 -14.03 -20.39
CA THR A 789 17.22 -14.20 -18.97
C THR A 789 16.22 -15.14 -18.31
N PRO A 790 16.64 -16.28 -17.72
CA PRO A 790 15.75 -17.15 -16.95
C PRO A 790 15.10 -16.40 -15.78
N GLN A 791 13.83 -16.70 -15.48
CA GLN A 791 13.03 -15.93 -14.53
C GLN A 791 13.59 -15.94 -13.11
N GLU A 792 14.23 -17.03 -12.71
CA GLU A 792 14.95 -17.19 -11.45
C GLU A 792 16.10 -16.19 -11.27
N HIS A 793 16.58 -15.59 -12.37
CA HIS A 793 17.65 -14.60 -12.39
C HIS A 793 17.16 -13.18 -12.68
N TRP A 794 15.85 -12.95 -12.73
CA TRP A 794 15.32 -11.59 -12.84
C TRP A 794 15.57 -10.82 -11.55
N SER A 795 16.00 -9.56 -11.67
CA SER A 795 16.04 -8.67 -10.52
C SER A 795 14.63 -8.46 -9.94
N PRO A 796 14.50 -8.21 -8.63
CA PRO A 796 13.21 -7.89 -8.02
C PRO A 796 12.48 -6.73 -8.73
N GLU A 797 13.21 -5.68 -9.09
CA GLU A 797 12.66 -4.51 -9.78
C GLU A 797 12.26 -4.83 -11.23
N ALA A 798 12.96 -5.74 -11.91
CA ALA A 798 12.52 -6.21 -13.22
C ALA A 798 11.24 -7.04 -13.12
N ARG A 799 11.15 -7.92 -12.12
CA ARG A 799 9.97 -8.76 -11.88
C ARG A 799 8.74 -7.91 -11.55
N GLU A 800 8.88 -6.91 -10.69
CA GLU A 800 7.80 -5.97 -10.37
C GLU A 800 7.32 -5.22 -11.62
N ARG A 801 8.25 -4.62 -12.38
CA ARG A 801 7.92 -3.88 -13.61
C ARG A 801 7.25 -4.75 -14.67
N LEU A 802 7.77 -5.95 -14.90
CA LEU A 802 7.23 -6.87 -15.89
C LEU A 802 5.91 -7.49 -15.44
N ASN A 803 5.72 -7.80 -14.15
CA ASN A 803 4.43 -8.24 -13.63
C ASN A 803 3.39 -7.11 -13.71
N TRP A 804 3.79 -5.84 -13.55
CA TRP A 804 2.90 -4.71 -13.75
C TRP A 804 2.44 -4.60 -15.22
N LEU A 805 3.37 -4.74 -16.17
CA LEU A 805 3.05 -4.64 -17.61
C LEU A 805 2.34 -5.88 -18.15
N PHE A 806 2.67 -7.05 -17.62
CA PHE A 806 2.15 -8.37 -18.01
C PHE A 806 1.70 -9.19 -16.78
N PRO A 807 0.59 -8.80 -16.11
CA PRO A 807 0.13 -9.48 -14.91
C PRO A 807 -0.12 -10.97 -15.16
N GLY A 808 0.59 -11.83 -14.43
CA GLY A 808 0.43 -13.29 -14.51
C GLY A 808 0.92 -13.95 -15.81
N TYR A 809 1.48 -13.22 -16.77
CA TYR A 809 1.88 -13.77 -18.07
C TYR A 809 3.13 -14.65 -18.00
N PHE A 810 4.07 -14.26 -17.14
CA PHE A 810 5.33 -14.98 -16.94
C PHE A 810 5.25 -16.02 -15.82
N ASN A 811 4.18 -16.00 -15.03
CA ASN A 811 4.00 -16.91 -13.89
C ASN A 811 3.69 -18.35 -14.32
#